data_AF-A0A839EXU9-F1
#
_entry.id   AF-A0A839EXU9-F1
#
_cell.length_a   1.000
_cell.length_b   1.000
_cell.length_c   1.000
_cell.angle_alpha   90.00
_cell.angle_beta   90.00
_cell.angle_gamma   90.00
#
_symmetry.space_group_name_H-M   'P 1'
#
loop_
_entity.id
_entity.type
_entity.pdbx_description
1 polymer ?
#
loop_
_entity_poly.entity_id
_entity_poly.type
_entity_poly.pdbx_seq_one_letter_code
_entity_poly.pdbx_strand_id
1 'polypeptide(L)'
;MAAAAPHGAGIDLSVTLGTDLADGACGGDTQLDVTRLDQVNFCYVVTNHSSTTLAWHTLADDVSGVLLSAAPINLPPGASRQYNRIVTARESQAPDTHWTAYDVHPGYALAANVLAGERVFDDGFDGAGNGEPVYDFVDITGVGTPLGLEDDDSTAEVDVGFPFTYYGLTADRLRVAYNGGILFDLEAGWFTPQNVPLPTTDVGAAILPYWTDIYYQQPGDGDIYVATLGSAPNRRFVVEWFNLPIMIGGIQQDSATFETVIYEGSNAILFQYADTDVGDPLRNDGISATIGLNAPAGVDAALQYSYKSASVSAGKAILFSPTTPVAYSASAQVTLDVGVPKITVTPAQFDVAAAAGGSTSATLDIGNIGNRPLTWNIGSFGTASHLPATSRYTVPLGDPAATTAMPAPPRKAHPPKTPPAQAPQAEGVSAFAIDLDTSSLVGLDATHPETITPVASVGDLILTAGEFVDEDFTQLYAIDYYSWHLLTLNTRDGTSTVVGTAVLQNGAGINWSGLAWDASTGTLYASAYAQGRFGIDSFLYTIDPLTAAATLVGRIGGIGDPANGTLVVDIAVDADGHMYGVDIVADDFVAIDKANGEAAVVSSLGFDANFAQGLDFDDYTGQLYYAAFNNSVGEAQMYTIEPSTGALMLVGASGADPTRTQLAAFAVARLAGVCAYPNDVPWLAYSTTRGSTAAGATTPVTVGFDASTLAPGTYHANVCIANNDLTNRRVPVPVTLTVN
;
A
#
# COMPACT_ATOMS: atom_id res chain seq x y z
N MET A 1 37.56 6.87 7.76
CA MET A 1 37.80 6.37 6.37
C MET A 1 38.76 5.19 6.42
N ALA A 2 38.27 3.97 6.25
CA ALA A 2 39.12 2.82 5.92
C ALA A 2 39.40 2.82 4.40
N ALA A 3 40.51 2.23 3.96
CA ALA A 3 40.79 2.08 2.54
C ALA A 3 39.91 0.96 1.95
N ALA A 4 39.36 1.17 0.76
CA ALA A 4 38.60 0.13 0.05
C ALA A 4 39.49 -1.09 -0.21
N ALA A 5 39.03 -2.26 0.25
CA ALA A 5 39.66 -3.53 -0.10
C ALA A 5 39.45 -3.82 -1.61
N PRO A 6 40.40 -4.48 -2.29
CA PRO A 6 40.21 -4.88 -3.68
C PRO A 6 39.08 -5.91 -3.80
N HIS A 7 38.22 -5.75 -4.81
CA HIS A 7 37.14 -6.69 -5.11
C HIS A 7 37.66 -8.13 -5.24
N GLY A 8 36.93 -9.10 -4.67
CA GLY A 8 37.23 -10.54 -4.79
C GLY A 8 38.18 -11.11 -3.73
N ALA A 9 38.21 -10.53 -2.52
CA ALA A 9 39.12 -10.94 -1.44
C ALA A 9 38.42 -11.41 -0.14
N GLY A 10 37.32 -12.16 -0.24
CA GLY A 10 36.76 -12.89 0.91
C GLY A 10 35.27 -13.24 0.84
N ILE A 11 34.50 -12.55 -0.01
CA ILE A 11 33.16 -12.98 -0.43
C ILE A 11 33.06 -12.94 -1.95
N ASP A 12 32.25 -13.83 -2.52
CA ASP A 12 31.78 -13.77 -3.90
C ASP A 12 30.29 -13.43 -3.91
N LEU A 13 29.83 -12.69 -4.93
CA LEU A 13 28.43 -12.34 -5.16
C LEU A 13 28.04 -12.75 -6.58
N SER A 14 26.92 -13.46 -6.71
CA SER A 14 26.21 -13.62 -7.98
C SER A 14 24.83 -13.01 -7.87
N VAL A 15 24.45 -12.20 -8.86
CA VAL A 15 23.08 -11.70 -9.04
C VAL A 15 22.55 -12.26 -10.34
N THR A 16 21.33 -12.79 -10.32
CA THR A 16 20.62 -13.31 -11.50
C THR A 16 19.18 -12.82 -11.55
N LEU A 17 18.64 -12.81 -12.77
CA LEU A 17 17.27 -12.45 -13.11
C LEU A 17 16.50 -13.71 -13.54
N GLY A 18 15.19 -13.71 -13.31
CA GLY A 18 14.28 -14.70 -13.84
C GLY A 18 12.82 -14.30 -13.70
N THR A 19 11.95 -14.98 -14.45
CA THR A 19 10.48 -14.81 -14.37
C THR A 19 9.80 -15.90 -13.52
N ASP A 20 10.58 -16.78 -12.88
CA ASP A 20 10.07 -17.69 -11.85
C ASP A 20 9.99 -16.95 -10.51
N LEU A 21 8.78 -16.91 -9.96
CA LEU A 21 8.39 -16.14 -8.77
C LEU A 21 8.14 -17.05 -7.55
N ALA A 22 8.34 -18.36 -7.66
CA ALA A 22 8.17 -19.28 -6.54
C ALA A 22 9.15 -18.98 -5.40
N ASP A 23 8.74 -19.26 -4.15
CA ASP A 23 9.56 -18.99 -2.96
C ASP A 23 10.95 -19.63 -3.04
N GLY A 24 11.99 -18.78 -3.04
CA GLY A 24 13.38 -19.22 -3.16
C GLY A 24 13.83 -19.65 -4.56
N ALA A 25 13.03 -19.45 -5.61
CA ALA A 25 13.47 -19.61 -6.99
C ALA A 25 14.57 -18.60 -7.36
N CYS A 26 15.47 -18.99 -8.26
CA CYS A 26 16.49 -18.14 -8.85
C CYS A 26 16.62 -18.46 -10.33
N GLY A 27 16.53 -17.44 -11.19
CA GLY A 27 16.84 -17.58 -12.60
C GLY A 27 18.35 -17.74 -12.85
N GLY A 28 18.72 -18.04 -14.10
CA GLY A 28 20.11 -18.21 -14.51
C GLY A 28 20.71 -17.00 -15.24
N ASP A 29 19.91 -15.98 -15.52
CA ASP A 29 20.23 -14.97 -16.52
C ASP A 29 20.87 -13.72 -15.90
N THR A 30 21.98 -13.25 -16.47
CA THR A 30 22.58 -11.95 -16.12
C THR A 30 22.15 -10.84 -17.07
N GLN A 31 21.57 -11.18 -18.23
CA GLN A 31 20.78 -10.29 -19.07
C GLN A 31 19.41 -10.93 -19.32
N LEU A 32 18.33 -10.21 -19.04
CA LEU A 32 16.96 -10.66 -19.28
C LEU A 32 16.18 -9.62 -20.09
N ASP A 33 15.58 -10.05 -21.19
CA ASP A 33 14.69 -9.22 -22.02
C ASP A 33 13.23 -9.51 -21.61
N VAL A 34 12.50 -8.51 -21.11
CA VAL A 34 11.11 -8.64 -20.64
C VAL A 34 10.17 -7.62 -21.29
N THR A 35 8.87 -7.87 -21.16
CA THR A 35 7.82 -6.90 -21.49
C THR A 35 7.62 -5.94 -20.32
N ARG A 36 7.26 -4.69 -20.62
CA ARG A 36 6.87 -3.73 -19.58
C ARG A 36 5.65 -4.24 -18.81
N LEU A 37 5.74 -4.16 -17.48
CA LEU A 37 4.86 -4.73 -16.45
C LEU A 37 5.06 -6.22 -16.11
N ASP A 38 5.97 -6.95 -16.76
CA ASP A 38 6.34 -8.30 -16.32
C ASP A 38 6.95 -8.27 -14.90
N GLN A 39 6.69 -9.29 -14.08
CA GLN A 39 7.35 -9.47 -12.78
C GLN A 39 8.67 -10.22 -12.94
N VAL A 40 9.72 -9.70 -12.29
CA VAL A 40 11.09 -10.21 -12.38
C VAL A 40 11.66 -10.44 -10.99
N ASN A 41 12.09 -11.66 -10.74
CA ASN A 41 12.77 -12.08 -9.51
C ASN A 41 14.28 -11.82 -9.66
N PHE A 42 14.78 -10.84 -8.90
CA PHE A 42 16.21 -10.64 -8.68
C PHE A 42 16.66 -11.56 -7.55
N CYS A 43 17.51 -12.54 -7.87
CA CYS A 43 18.13 -13.43 -6.90
C CYS A 43 19.57 -12.98 -6.63
N TYR A 44 19.88 -12.77 -5.35
CA TYR A 44 21.18 -12.34 -4.85
C TYR A 44 21.76 -13.48 -4.00
N VAL A 45 22.89 -14.05 -4.41
CA VAL A 45 23.59 -15.09 -3.65
C VAL A 45 24.99 -14.64 -3.30
N VAL A 46 25.26 -14.46 -2.01
CA VAL A 46 26.59 -14.19 -1.46
C VAL A 46 27.18 -15.47 -0.90
N THR A 47 28.47 -15.73 -1.15
CA THR A 47 29.21 -16.89 -0.62
C THR A 47 30.44 -16.42 0.14
N ASN A 48 30.65 -16.95 1.35
CA ASN A 48 31.80 -16.61 2.19
C ASN A 48 33.00 -17.51 1.85
N HIS A 49 34.08 -16.90 1.34
CA HIS A 49 35.36 -17.56 1.04
C HIS A 49 36.48 -17.16 2.02
N SER A 50 36.17 -16.33 3.03
CA SER A 50 37.09 -15.98 4.11
C SER A 50 37.24 -17.12 5.14
N SER A 51 38.21 -16.98 6.04
CA SER A 51 38.41 -17.90 7.17
C SER A 51 37.51 -17.63 8.38
N THR A 52 36.66 -16.60 8.32
CA THR A 52 35.93 -16.06 9.47
C THR A 52 34.42 -16.14 9.21
N THR A 53 33.61 -16.39 10.24
CA THR A 53 32.16 -16.23 10.12
C THR A 53 31.84 -14.75 9.95
N LEU A 54 31.10 -14.40 8.90
CA LEU A 54 30.54 -13.07 8.75
C LEU A 54 29.18 -13.07 9.44
N ALA A 55 28.87 -12.03 10.20
CA ALA A 55 27.67 -11.96 11.05
C ALA A 55 26.74 -10.81 10.67
N TRP A 56 27.22 -9.83 9.90
CA TRP A 56 26.49 -8.60 9.57
C TRP A 56 26.65 -8.26 8.09
N HIS A 57 25.53 -7.98 7.41
CA HIS A 57 25.47 -7.92 5.95
C HIS A 57 24.67 -6.72 5.45
N THR A 58 25.27 -5.94 4.55
CA THR A 58 24.66 -4.81 3.83
C THR A 58 24.55 -5.16 2.35
N LEU A 59 23.40 -4.90 1.72
CA LEU A 59 23.15 -5.11 0.29
C LEU A 59 22.53 -3.83 -0.29
N ALA A 60 23.08 -3.33 -1.39
CA ALA A 60 22.54 -2.18 -2.12
C ALA A 60 22.78 -2.31 -3.63
N ASP A 61 22.00 -1.60 -4.45
CA ASP A 61 22.25 -1.41 -5.88
C ASP A 61 22.09 0.07 -6.29
N ASP A 62 22.76 0.48 -7.36
CA ASP A 62 22.84 1.90 -7.79
C ASP A 62 21.53 2.48 -8.35
N VAL A 63 20.54 1.63 -8.62
CA VAL A 63 19.19 2.04 -9.08
C VAL A 63 18.18 2.11 -7.92
N SER A 64 18.34 1.25 -6.90
CA SER A 64 17.35 1.03 -5.85
C SER A 64 17.76 1.51 -4.46
N GLY A 65 19.04 1.81 -4.25
CA GLY A 65 19.59 2.09 -2.92
C GLY A 65 19.75 0.83 -2.07
N VAL A 66 19.57 0.95 -0.76
CA VAL A 66 19.81 -0.12 0.21
C VAL A 66 18.63 -1.10 0.26
N LEU A 67 18.93 -2.39 0.09
CA LEU A 67 17.99 -3.51 0.16
C LEU A 67 18.09 -4.27 1.50
N LEU A 68 19.29 -4.33 2.09
CA LEU A 68 19.55 -4.80 3.45
C LEU A 68 20.51 -3.81 4.12
N SER A 69 20.09 -3.22 5.23
CA SER A 69 20.92 -2.35 6.09
C SER A 69 21.38 -3.16 7.29
N ALA A 70 22.68 -3.19 7.58
CA ALA A 70 23.34 -3.85 8.71
C ALA A 70 22.61 -5.11 9.24
N ALA A 71 22.31 -6.08 8.36
CA ALA A 71 21.42 -7.20 8.71
C ALA A 71 22.18 -8.32 9.47
N PRO A 72 21.68 -8.80 10.63
CA PRO A 72 22.30 -9.87 11.40
C PRO A 72 22.11 -11.23 10.69
N ILE A 73 23.12 -11.66 9.94
CA ILE A 73 23.12 -12.90 9.16
C ILE A 73 24.43 -13.63 9.44
N ASN A 74 24.37 -14.73 10.18
CA ASN A 74 25.52 -15.62 10.39
C ASN A 74 25.79 -16.44 9.11
N LEU A 75 26.90 -16.12 8.43
CA LEU A 75 27.41 -16.80 7.23
C LEU A 75 28.81 -17.40 7.50
N PRO A 76 28.90 -18.68 7.91
CA PRO A 76 30.17 -19.35 8.17
C PRO A 76 31.08 -19.48 6.93
N PRO A 77 32.39 -19.74 7.11
CA PRO A 77 33.31 -20.05 6.01
C PRO A 77 32.79 -21.18 5.10
N GLY A 78 32.76 -20.93 3.79
CA GLY A 78 32.28 -21.87 2.77
C GLY A 78 30.75 -21.98 2.64
N ALA A 79 29.98 -21.20 3.38
CA ALA A 79 28.52 -21.15 3.26
C ALA A 79 28.05 -20.03 2.32
N SER A 80 26.85 -20.20 1.76
CA SER A 80 26.16 -19.21 0.92
C SER A 80 24.85 -18.74 1.55
N ARG A 81 24.46 -17.49 1.30
CA ARG A 81 23.15 -16.93 1.64
C ARG A 81 22.47 -16.39 0.39
N GLN A 82 21.20 -16.73 0.25
CA GLN A 82 20.31 -16.22 -0.79
C GLN A 82 19.40 -15.13 -0.22
N TYR A 83 19.07 -14.14 -1.05
CA TYR A 83 18.04 -13.14 -0.86
C TYR A 83 17.32 -12.94 -2.21
N ASN A 84 16.02 -12.69 -2.20
CA ASN A 84 15.19 -12.54 -3.40
C ASN A 84 14.39 -11.25 -3.32
N ARG A 85 14.21 -10.59 -4.47
CA ARG A 85 13.39 -9.38 -4.61
C ARG A 85 12.64 -9.44 -5.93
N ILE A 86 11.31 -9.55 -5.86
CA ILE A 86 10.44 -9.48 -7.04
C ILE A 86 10.14 -8.01 -7.33
N VAL A 87 10.30 -7.59 -8.59
CA VAL A 87 10.00 -6.22 -9.06
C VAL A 87 9.15 -6.25 -10.33
N THR A 88 8.28 -5.25 -10.49
CA THR A 88 7.56 -5.02 -11.76
C THR A 88 8.45 -4.24 -12.72
N ALA A 89 8.75 -4.80 -13.89
CA ALA A 89 9.62 -4.20 -14.89
C ALA A 89 8.98 -2.97 -15.55
N ARG A 90 9.41 -1.76 -15.19
CA ARG A 90 8.83 -0.50 -15.72
C ARG A 90 9.65 0.13 -16.85
N GLU A 91 10.98 0.07 -16.77
CA GLU A 91 11.94 0.68 -17.71
C GLU A 91 13.25 -0.16 -17.72
N SER A 92 14.05 -0.07 -18.79
CA SER A 92 15.32 -0.81 -18.89
C SER A 92 16.35 -0.28 -17.89
N GLN A 93 17.00 -1.20 -17.16
CA GLN A 93 17.95 -0.88 -16.08
C GLN A 93 19.11 -1.86 -16.07
N ALA A 94 20.29 -1.41 -15.62
CA ALA A 94 21.49 -2.25 -15.55
C ALA A 94 22.20 -2.14 -14.18
N PRO A 95 21.51 -2.48 -13.07
CA PRO A 95 21.99 -2.17 -11.73
C PRO A 95 23.29 -2.89 -11.39
N ASP A 96 24.29 -2.13 -10.92
CA ASP A 96 25.49 -2.66 -10.27
C ASP A 96 25.17 -2.86 -8.79
N THR A 97 25.17 -4.12 -8.36
CA THR A 97 24.84 -4.50 -6.98
C THR A 97 26.11 -4.64 -6.17
N HIS A 98 26.16 -4.02 -4.99
CA HIS A 98 27.23 -4.17 -4.03
C HIS A 98 26.74 -4.90 -2.78
N TRP A 99 27.40 -6.01 -2.43
CA TRP A 99 27.23 -6.68 -1.13
C TRP A 99 28.47 -6.38 -0.28
N THR A 100 28.26 -5.87 0.94
CA THR A 100 29.31 -5.75 1.98
C THR A 100 28.96 -6.61 3.19
N ALA A 101 29.95 -7.26 3.80
CA ALA A 101 29.77 -8.15 4.94
C ALA A 101 30.89 -7.98 5.96
N TYR A 102 30.56 -8.14 7.24
CA TYR A 102 31.45 -7.90 8.38
C TYR A 102 31.42 -9.09 9.36
N ASP A 103 32.54 -9.34 10.03
CA ASP A 103 32.68 -10.35 11.10
C ASP A 103 31.98 -9.94 12.41
N VAL A 104 31.98 -8.64 12.73
CA VAL A 104 31.24 -8.03 13.85
C VAL A 104 30.46 -6.81 13.38
N HIS A 105 29.47 -6.37 14.17
CA HIS A 105 28.66 -5.20 13.82
C HIS A 105 29.54 -3.95 13.66
N PRO A 106 29.37 -3.13 12.60
CA PRO A 106 30.19 -1.96 12.39
C PRO A 106 30.00 -0.87 13.46
N GLY A 107 31.08 -0.16 13.80
CA GLY A 107 31.07 0.92 14.79
C GLY A 107 31.05 0.44 16.23
N TYR A 108 29.98 -0.24 16.65
CA TYR A 108 29.73 -0.69 18.03
C TYR A 108 29.15 -2.10 18.09
N ALA A 109 29.37 -2.80 19.21
CA ALA A 109 28.69 -4.04 19.60
C ALA A 109 27.89 -3.80 20.90
N LEU A 110 26.71 -4.40 20.98
CA LEU A 110 25.75 -4.22 22.07
C LEU A 110 25.76 -5.42 23.03
N ALA A 111 25.78 -5.15 24.34
CA ALA A 111 25.49 -6.11 25.39
C ALA A 111 24.54 -5.48 26.42
N ALA A 112 23.63 -6.27 27.01
CA ALA A 112 22.74 -5.82 28.07
C ALA A 112 22.69 -6.87 29.19
N ASN A 113 22.42 -6.46 30.43
CA ASN A 113 22.31 -7.38 31.56
C ASN A 113 20.96 -8.12 31.58
N VAL A 114 20.97 -9.35 32.10
CA VAL A 114 19.75 -10.07 32.50
C VAL A 114 19.41 -9.70 33.95
N LEU A 115 18.19 -9.21 34.17
CA LEU A 115 17.74 -8.73 35.47
C LEU A 115 17.58 -9.89 36.47
N ALA A 116 17.69 -9.61 37.76
CA ALA A 116 17.64 -10.64 38.81
C ALA A 116 16.31 -11.42 38.87
N GLY A 117 15.21 -10.85 38.36
CA GLY A 117 13.92 -11.53 38.22
C GLY A 117 13.70 -12.28 36.90
N GLU A 118 14.59 -12.08 35.92
CA GLU A 118 14.53 -12.73 34.59
C GLU A 118 15.34 -14.04 34.53
N ARG A 119 16.30 -14.24 35.46
CA ARG A 119 17.11 -15.46 35.54
C ARG A 119 16.27 -16.61 36.07
N VAL A 120 16.18 -17.69 35.29
CA VAL A 120 15.33 -18.85 35.59
C VAL A 120 16.09 -19.85 36.47
N PHE A 121 17.43 -19.90 36.35
CA PHE A 121 18.30 -20.74 37.16
C PHE A 121 19.55 -19.97 37.65
N ASP A 122 19.61 -19.70 38.96
CA ASP A 122 20.78 -19.15 39.65
C ASP A 122 21.85 -20.24 39.94
N ASP A 123 22.04 -21.17 38.99
CA ASP A 123 22.95 -22.32 39.10
C ASP A 123 24.22 -22.18 38.24
N GLY A 124 24.30 -21.12 37.44
CA GLY A 124 25.41 -20.83 36.53
C GLY A 124 25.24 -21.37 35.11
N PHE A 125 24.13 -22.03 34.78
CA PHE A 125 23.82 -22.43 33.39
C PHE A 125 23.27 -21.25 32.57
N ASP A 126 22.44 -20.39 33.18
CA ASP A 126 22.00 -19.10 32.65
C ASP A 126 23.19 -18.13 32.45
N GLY A 127 24.25 -18.33 33.23
CA GLY A 127 25.49 -17.56 33.22
C GLY A 127 25.33 -16.15 33.80
N ALA A 128 25.96 -15.89 34.96
CA ALA A 128 26.51 -14.56 35.21
C ALA A 128 27.69 -14.38 34.25
N GLY A 129 27.41 -13.90 33.04
CA GLY A 129 28.34 -13.96 31.92
C GLY A 129 29.60 -13.12 32.18
N ASN A 130 30.78 -13.70 31.97
CA ASN A 130 32.05 -12.93 31.93
C ASN A 130 32.04 -12.02 30.68
N GLY A 131 31.33 -10.90 30.75
CA GLY A 131 31.03 -10.00 29.64
C GLY A 131 29.66 -9.31 29.69
N GLU A 132 28.76 -9.68 30.62
CA GLU A 132 27.56 -8.86 30.88
C GLU A 132 27.97 -7.50 31.48
N PRO A 133 27.28 -6.39 31.14
CA PRO A 133 27.47 -5.12 31.84
C PRO A 133 26.95 -5.21 33.29
N VAL A 134 27.67 -4.59 34.21
CA VAL A 134 27.25 -4.49 35.61
C VAL A 134 26.43 -3.22 35.79
N TYR A 135 25.27 -3.33 36.45
CA TYR A 135 24.51 -2.18 36.92
C TYR A 135 25.17 -1.60 38.18
N ASP A 136 25.71 -0.38 38.07
CA ASP A 136 26.42 0.39 39.10
C ASP A 136 26.08 1.88 38.88
N PHE A 137 24.83 2.27 39.14
CA PHE A 137 24.28 3.59 38.82
C PHE A 137 25.01 4.72 39.56
N VAL A 138 25.38 5.78 38.84
CA VAL A 138 26.27 6.84 39.33
C VAL A 138 25.49 8.13 39.60
N ASP A 139 24.80 8.19 40.75
CA ASP A 139 24.24 9.44 41.30
C ASP A 139 25.31 10.54 41.33
N ILE A 140 25.13 11.56 40.49
CA ILE A 140 25.95 12.76 40.41
C ILE A 140 25.19 14.01 40.86
N THR A 141 23.94 13.91 41.31
CA THR A 141 23.13 15.05 41.82
C THR A 141 23.87 15.88 42.88
N GLY A 142 24.69 15.23 43.70
CA GLY A 142 25.49 15.86 44.76
C GLY A 142 26.91 16.31 44.39
N VAL A 143 27.38 16.05 43.15
CA VAL A 143 28.78 16.32 42.72
C VAL A 143 28.96 16.87 41.30
N GLY A 144 27.96 16.70 40.44
CA GLY A 144 27.92 17.21 39.07
C GLY A 144 27.42 18.64 38.98
N THR A 145 27.41 19.17 37.76
CA THR A 145 26.85 20.48 37.45
C THR A 145 25.44 20.30 36.87
N PRO A 146 24.39 20.87 37.49
CA PRO A 146 23.06 20.94 36.88
C PRO A 146 23.10 21.80 35.61
N LEU A 147 22.39 21.39 34.56
CA LEU A 147 22.35 22.12 33.30
C LEU A 147 21.36 23.29 33.31
N GLY A 148 20.28 23.23 34.11
CA GLY A 148 19.33 24.34 34.26
C GLY A 148 18.72 24.80 32.94
N LEU A 149 18.35 23.85 32.07
CA LEU A 149 17.72 24.12 30.78
C LEU A 149 16.34 24.76 30.98
N GLU A 150 16.01 25.79 30.18
CA GLU A 150 14.82 26.65 30.38
C GLU A 150 13.60 26.29 29.49
N ASP A 151 13.68 25.19 28.72
CA ASP A 151 12.68 24.74 27.73
C ASP A 151 12.90 23.24 27.41
N ASP A 152 11.86 22.45 27.17
CA ASP A 152 11.94 20.98 26.98
C ASP A 152 12.54 20.54 25.63
N ASP A 153 12.55 21.40 24.62
CA ASP A 153 13.26 21.14 23.36
C ASP A 153 14.73 21.65 23.40
N SER A 154 15.20 22.23 24.52
CA SER A 154 16.51 22.90 24.55
C SER A 154 17.73 21.98 24.74
N THR A 155 18.91 22.51 24.41
CA THR A 155 20.21 21.79 24.44
C THR A 155 21.35 22.61 25.05
N ALA A 156 22.17 21.98 25.89
CA ALA A 156 23.39 22.57 26.46
C ALA A 156 24.65 21.95 25.86
N GLU A 157 25.68 22.76 25.61
CA GLU A 157 27.02 22.28 25.21
C GLU A 157 27.88 22.02 26.46
N VAL A 158 28.50 20.84 26.53
CA VAL A 158 29.18 20.35 27.73
C VAL A 158 30.57 19.79 27.42
N ASP A 159 31.56 20.11 28.27
CA ASP A 159 32.91 19.57 28.20
C ASP A 159 32.95 18.12 28.72
N VAL A 160 33.31 17.18 27.85
CA VAL A 160 33.56 15.76 28.19
C VAL A 160 34.86 15.60 28.99
N GLY A 161 35.75 16.60 28.90
CA GLY A 161 37.05 16.64 29.58
C GLY A 161 38.13 15.76 28.95
N PHE A 162 37.78 14.85 28.04
CA PHE A 162 38.68 14.02 27.25
C PHE A 162 38.17 13.87 25.81
N PRO A 163 39.05 13.62 24.83
CA PRO A 163 38.62 13.31 23.46
C PRO A 163 37.86 11.98 23.43
N PHE A 164 36.61 12.03 22.98
CA PHE A 164 35.74 10.88 22.77
C PHE A 164 35.51 10.69 21.27
N THR A 165 35.52 9.44 20.81
CA THR A 165 35.38 9.08 19.39
C THR A 165 34.13 8.23 19.14
N TYR A 166 33.22 8.75 18.34
CA TYR A 166 31.91 8.19 18.03
C TYR A 166 31.76 7.98 16.52
N TYR A 167 31.60 6.74 16.06
CA TYR A 167 31.60 6.35 14.64
C TYR A 167 32.76 6.92 13.79
N GLY A 168 33.90 7.22 14.43
CA GLY A 168 35.09 7.80 13.78
C GLY A 168 35.13 9.33 13.71
N LEU A 169 34.12 10.02 14.25
CA LEU A 169 34.18 11.46 14.58
C LEU A 169 34.78 11.61 15.98
N THR A 170 35.62 12.62 16.24
CA THR A 170 36.26 12.84 17.56
C THR A 170 36.05 14.26 18.06
N ALA A 171 35.58 14.40 19.31
CA ALA A 171 35.29 15.68 19.96
C ALA A 171 35.65 15.64 21.45
N ASP A 172 35.87 16.82 22.06
CA ASP A 172 36.04 17.03 23.50
C ASP A 172 34.81 17.67 24.17
N ARG A 173 33.81 18.06 23.36
CA ARG A 173 32.50 18.59 23.75
C ARG A 173 31.37 17.85 23.03
N LEU A 174 30.21 17.80 23.68
CA LEU A 174 28.96 17.23 23.16
C LEU A 174 27.81 18.18 23.47
N ARG A 175 26.64 17.98 22.85
CA ARG A 175 25.39 18.61 23.29
C ARG A 175 24.51 17.63 24.02
N VAL A 176 24.06 17.97 25.23
CA VAL A 176 23.03 17.23 25.97
C VAL A 176 21.70 17.93 25.74
N ALA A 177 20.68 17.16 25.39
CA ALA A 177 19.33 17.64 25.13
C ALA A 177 18.38 17.25 26.26
N TYR A 178 17.38 18.09 26.51
CA TYR A 178 16.43 17.85 27.59
C TYR A 178 15.62 16.56 27.37
N ASN A 179 15.08 16.37 26.16
CA ASN A 179 14.40 15.16 25.66
C ASN A 179 15.29 13.89 25.50
N GLY A 180 16.18 13.60 26.47
CA GLY A 180 16.80 12.27 26.62
C GLY A 180 17.84 11.86 25.56
N GLY A 181 18.56 12.83 24.96
CA GLY A 181 19.57 12.58 23.91
C GLY A 181 20.89 13.32 24.12
N ILE A 182 21.98 12.78 23.54
CA ILE A 182 23.30 13.43 23.46
C ILE A 182 23.76 13.46 22.01
N LEU A 183 24.12 14.64 21.50
CA LEU A 183 24.32 14.92 20.09
C LEU A 183 25.77 15.29 19.78
N PHE A 184 26.22 14.82 18.61
CA PHE A 184 27.55 15.06 18.08
C PHE A 184 27.46 16.07 16.92
N ASP A 185 28.26 17.14 16.98
CA ASP A 185 28.42 18.16 15.91
C ASP A 185 27.12 18.88 15.48
N LEU A 186 26.14 19.03 16.39
CA LEU A 186 24.96 19.90 16.17
C LEU A 186 25.26 21.35 16.59
N GLU A 187 24.83 22.32 15.77
CA GLU A 187 24.72 23.72 16.21
C GLU A 187 23.63 23.87 17.30
N ALA A 188 23.59 25.02 17.98
CA ALA A 188 22.57 25.27 19.01
C ALA A 188 21.16 25.35 18.39
N GLY A 189 20.27 24.47 18.83
CA GLY A 189 18.92 24.34 18.29
C GLY A 189 17.99 23.51 19.18
N TRP A 190 16.79 23.29 18.64
CA TRP A 190 15.67 22.57 19.26
C TRP A 190 15.82 21.06 18.98
N PHE A 191 15.66 20.22 20.00
CA PHE A 191 15.73 18.76 19.93
C PHE A 191 14.37 18.15 20.25
N THR A 192 13.54 18.06 19.22
CA THR A 192 12.15 17.60 19.35
C THR A 192 12.07 16.15 19.81
N PRO A 193 11.05 15.78 20.60
CA PRO A 193 10.89 14.42 21.06
C PRO A 193 10.36 13.52 19.95
N GLN A 194 10.94 12.33 19.79
CA GLN A 194 10.49 11.32 18.83
C GLN A 194 10.53 9.91 19.41
N ASN A 195 9.68 9.05 18.87
CA ASN A 195 9.74 7.59 19.04
C ASN A 195 9.63 6.97 17.65
N VAL A 196 10.80 6.78 17.03
CA VAL A 196 11.05 6.40 15.63
C VAL A 196 12.12 5.30 15.55
N PRO A 197 12.12 4.44 14.52
CA PRO A 197 13.16 3.44 14.36
C PRO A 197 14.51 4.08 14.01
N LEU A 198 15.62 3.36 14.28
CA LEU A 198 16.97 3.74 13.87
C LEU A 198 17.46 2.84 12.71
N PRO A 199 18.24 3.38 11.74
CA PRO A 199 18.67 4.77 11.62
C PRO A 199 17.52 5.72 11.25
N THR A 200 17.56 6.95 11.77
CA THR A 200 16.71 8.05 11.29
C THR A 200 17.56 9.21 10.75
N THR A 201 16.97 10.00 9.85
CA THR A 201 17.48 11.28 9.35
C THR A 201 17.08 12.48 10.21
N ASP A 202 16.16 12.31 11.17
CA ASP A 202 15.66 13.39 12.03
C ASP A 202 16.77 13.97 12.93
N VAL A 203 17.78 13.16 13.24
CA VAL A 203 18.95 13.52 14.05
C VAL A 203 20.22 13.06 13.37
N GLY A 204 21.33 13.74 13.65
CA GLY A 204 22.65 13.33 13.17
C GLY A 204 23.22 12.15 13.96
N ALA A 205 24.53 12.16 14.15
CA ALA A 205 25.19 11.23 15.05
C ALA A 205 24.74 11.52 16.51
N ALA A 206 23.96 10.62 17.10
CA ALA A 206 23.27 10.82 18.36
C ALA A 206 23.30 9.58 19.24
N ILE A 207 23.61 9.76 20.52
CA ILE A 207 23.53 8.77 21.58
C ILE A 207 22.18 8.97 22.26
N LEU A 208 21.32 7.95 22.25
CA LEU A 208 19.91 8.07 22.62
C LEU A 208 19.60 7.10 23.78
N PRO A 209 19.89 7.47 25.05
CA PRO A 209 19.57 6.61 26.20
C PRO A 209 18.06 6.46 26.43
N TYR A 210 17.27 7.50 26.16
CA TYR A 210 15.82 7.52 26.38
C TYR A 210 15.16 8.66 25.60
N TRP A 211 15.30 8.69 24.26
CA TRP A 211 14.73 9.78 23.46
C TRP A 211 13.21 9.69 23.48
N THR A 212 12.57 10.66 24.13
CA THR A 212 11.13 10.71 24.37
C THR A 212 10.72 12.15 24.69
N ASP A 213 9.42 12.39 24.85
CA ASP A 213 8.81 13.65 25.27
C ASP A 213 8.97 13.76 26.81
N ILE A 214 9.86 14.64 27.28
CA ILE A 214 10.15 14.85 28.71
C ILE A 214 9.60 16.22 29.10
N TYR A 215 8.77 16.28 30.13
CA TYR A 215 8.04 17.50 30.49
C TYR A 215 8.96 18.59 31.03
N TYR A 216 8.79 19.83 30.55
CA TYR A 216 9.50 20.97 31.13
C TYR A 216 9.11 21.24 32.61
N GLN A 217 10.13 21.50 33.42
CA GLN A 217 10.12 21.46 34.89
C GLN A 217 8.99 22.26 35.56
N GLN A 218 8.37 21.65 36.57
CA GLN A 218 7.60 22.30 37.62
C GLN A 218 8.43 22.48 38.91
N PRO A 219 8.04 23.40 39.82
CA PRO A 219 8.77 23.63 41.07
C PRO A 219 8.73 22.44 42.04
N GLY A 220 9.70 21.53 41.90
CA GLY A 220 9.81 20.30 42.69
C GLY A 220 10.41 19.13 41.91
N ASP A 221 10.46 19.23 40.58
CA ASP A 221 11.05 18.24 39.69
C ASP A 221 12.59 18.27 39.76
N GLY A 222 13.25 17.29 39.13
CA GLY A 222 14.71 17.21 39.05
C GLY A 222 15.32 18.03 37.90
N ASP A 223 16.57 17.71 37.55
CA ASP A 223 17.34 18.39 36.51
C ASP A 223 18.33 17.40 35.86
N ILE A 224 18.99 17.83 34.78
CA ILE A 224 20.02 17.06 34.10
C ILE A 224 21.38 17.47 34.65
N TYR A 225 22.13 16.50 35.17
CA TYR A 225 23.44 16.71 35.76
C TYR A 225 24.54 16.18 34.85
N VAL A 226 25.69 16.87 34.82
CA VAL A 226 26.89 16.40 34.10
C VAL A 226 28.13 16.40 34.98
N ALA A 227 28.96 15.36 34.87
CA ALA A 227 30.20 15.24 35.64
C ALA A 227 31.31 14.49 34.88
N THR A 228 32.54 15.01 34.90
CA THR A 228 33.75 14.22 34.57
C THR A 228 34.35 13.65 35.85
N LEU A 229 34.32 12.33 36.00
CA LEU A 229 34.79 11.62 37.19
C LEU A 229 36.11 10.86 36.93
N GLY A 230 36.88 10.61 37.99
CA GLY A 230 38.13 9.85 37.93
C GLY A 230 39.36 10.69 37.59
N SER A 231 40.37 10.08 36.96
CA SER A 231 41.61 10.76 36.57
C SER A 231 42.23 10.14 35.31
N ALA A 232 42.88 10.97 34.49
CA ALA A 232 43.40 10.54 33.19
C ALA A 232 44.47 9.44 33.33
N PRO A 233 44.51 8.44 32.43
CA PRO A 233 43.69 8.27 31.22
C PRO A 233 42.44 7.38 31.43
N ASN A 234 41.88 7.32 32.64
CA ASN A 234 40.76 6.44 33.00
C ASN A 234 39.59 7.24 33.59
N ARG A 235 39.21 8.35 32.97
CA ARG A 235 38.02 9.13 33.35
C ARG A 235 36.74 8.50 32.80
N ARG A 236 35.62 8.83 33.44
CA ARG A 236 34.27 8.63 32.90
C ARG A 236 33.52 9.95 32.88
N PHE A 237 32.86 10.26 31.79
CA PHE A 237 31.92 11.38 31.69
C PHE A 237 30.51 10.82 31.90
N VAL A 238 29.75 11.42 32.81
CA VAL A 238 28.41 10.99 33.20
C VAL A 238 27.43 12.11 32.87
N VAL A 239 26.30 11.74 32.26
CA VAL A 239 25.11 12.57 32.08
C VAL A 239 23.94 11.84 32.74
N GLU A 240 23.35 12.45 33.77
CA GLU A 240 22.23 11.89 34.54
C GLU A 240 20.98 12.75 34.30
N TRP A 241 19.92 12.18 33.77
CA TRP A 241 18.58 12.78 33.76
C TRP A 241 17.91 12.32 35.06
N PHE A 242 17.92 13.18 36.08
CA PHE A 242 17.43 12.84 37.41
C PHE A 242 15.98 13.30 37.60
N ASN A 243 15.08 12.37 37.94
CA ASN A 243 13.70 12.65 38.36
C ASN A 243 12.96 13.68 37.45
N LEU A 244 12.88 13.37 36.15
CA LEU A 244 12.19 14.21 35.17
C LEU A 244 10.85 13.56 34.74
N PRO A 245 9.70 14.26 34.83
CA PRO A 245 8.41 13.72 34.41
C PRO A 245 8.35 13.44 32.90
N ILE A 246 7.76 12.31 32.51
CA ILE A 246 7.62 11.95 31.09
C ILE A 246 6.25 12.40 30.56
N MET A 247 6.21 12.99 29.36
CA MET A 247 4.97 13.27 28.63
C MET A 247 4.64 12.10 27.70
N ILE A 248 3.40 11.62 27.72
CA ILE A 248 2.95 10.60 26.77
C ILE A 248 1.56 10.96 26.26
N GLY A 249 1.47 11.31 24.98
CA GLY A 249 0.21 11.73 24.33
C GLY A 249 -0.32 13.07 24.84
N GLY A 250 0.57 13.97 25.29
CA GLY A 250 0.20 15.26 25.90
C GLY A 250 -0.30 15.16 27.35
N ILE A 251 -0.07 14.03 28.02
CA ILE A 251 -0.41 13.81 29.43
C ILE A 251 0.90 13.56 30.20
N GLN A 252 1.14 14.37 31.23
CA GLN A 252 2.26 14.19 32.17
C GLN A 252 2.05 12.90 32.97
N GLN A 253 3.10 12.07 33.00
CA GLN A 253 3.21 10.83 33.76
C GLN A 253 4.13 11.05 34.98
N ASP A 254 4.47 9.98 35.70
CA ASP A 254 5.52 10.03 36.73
C ASP A 254 6.94 10.17 36.10
N SER A 255 7.95 10.28 36.95
CA SER A 255 9.33 10.62 36.56
C SER A 255 10.16 9.40 36.15
N ALA A 256 11.07 9.59 35.19
CA ALA A 256 12.14 8.63 34.93
C ALA A 256 13.47 9.11 35.56
N THR A 257 14.38 8.17 35.82
CA THR A 257 15.76 8.46 36.23
C THR A 257 16.73 7.51 35.52
N PHE A 258 17.57 8.06 34.64
CA PHE A 258 18.49 7.28 33.80
C PHE A 258 19.78 8.07 33.52
N GLU A 259 20.86 7.37 33.21
CA GLU A 259 22.16 7.99 32.92
C GLU A 259 22.83 7.41 31.66
N THR A 260 23.78 8.18 31.12
CA THR A 260 24.78 7.72 30.16
C THR A 260 26.18 7.95 30.69
N VAL A 261 27.00 6.89 30.69
CA VAL A 261 28.41 6.91 31.08
C VAL A 261 29.29 6.66 29.85
N ILE A 262 30.13 7.63 29.51
CA ILE A 262 31.13 7.56 28.43
C ILE A 262 32.52 7.36 29.03
N TYR A 263 33.31 6.42 28.51
CA TYR A 263 34.60 6.03 29.08
C TYR A 263 35.81 6.55 28.27
N GLU A 264 36.78 7.16 28.97
CA GLU A 264 38.03 7.63 28.38
C GLU A 264 38.85 6.46 27.80
N GLY A 265 39.45 6.67 26.63
CA GLY A 265 40.36 5.73 25.98
C GLY A 265 39.69 4.52 25.31
N SER A 266 38.64 3.94 25.91
CA SER A 266 37.86 2.87 25.28
C SER A 266 36.79 3.40 24.32
N ASN A 267 36.24 4.58 24.57
CA ASN A 267 35.06 5.15 23.87
C ASN A 267 33.81 4.26 23.98
N ALA A 268 33.74 3.42 25.00
CA ALA A 268 32.53 2.69 25.35
C ALA A 268 31.47 3.65 25.92
N ILE A 269 30.20 3.29 25.71
CA ILE A 269 29.02 4.02 26.16
C ILE A 269 28.16 3.04 26.96
N LEU A 270 27.76 3.39 28.18
CA LEU A 270 26.89 2.58 29.03
C LEU A 270 25.63 3.38 29.38
N PHE A 271 24.45 2.85 29.10
CA PHE A 271 23.18 3.35 29.62
C PHE A 271 22.82 2.59 30.89
N GLN A 272 22.35 3.28 31.93
CA GLN A 272 21.84 2.67 33.16
C GLN A 272 20.51 3.31 33.55
N TYR A 273 19.57 2.50 34.02
CA TYR A 273 18.20 2.92 34.34
C TYR A 273 17.91 2.65 35.82
N ALA A 274 17.75 3.72 36.60
CA ALA A 274 17.38 3.63 38.01
C ALA A 274 15.86 3.61 38.19
N ASP A 275 15.14 4.39 37.38
CA ASP A 275 13.67 4.37 37.33
C ASP A 275 13.12 4.59 35.91
N THR A 276 12.10 3.82 35.57
CA THR A 276 11.31 3.86 34.32
C THR A 276 9.84 3.48 34.56
N ASP A 277 9.39 3.42 35.82
CA ASP A 277 7.97 3.29 36.18
C ASP A 277 7.33 4.68 36.14
N VAL A 278 6.77 5.05 34.99
CA VAL A 278 6.09 6.34 34.81
C VAL A 278 4.67 6.33 35.42
N GLY A 279 4.33 5.36 36.27
CA GLY A 279 3.04 5.28 36.96
C GLY A 279 1.88 4.75 36.11
N ASP A 280 2.12 4.36 34.85
CA ASP A 280 1.13 3.71 33.98
C ASP A 280 1.70 2.39 33.43
N PRO A 281 1.20 1.23 33.92
CA PRO A 281 1.66 -0.10 33.47
C PRO A 281 1.52 -0.40 31.97
N LEU A 282 0.83 0.42 31.17
CA LEU A 282 0.78 0.33 29.71
C LEU A 282 1.85 1.19 29.01
N ARG A 283 2.58 2.02 29.76
CA ARG A 283 3.50 3.07 29.27
C ARG A 283 4.89 3.08 29.95
N ASN A 284 5.09 2.25 30.96
CA ASN A 284 6.37 2.04 31.63
C ASN A 284 7.47 1.47 30.72
N ASP A 285 8.68 1.40 31.28
CA ASP A 285 9.77 0.53 30.80
C ASP A 285 10.31 0.85 29.39
N GLY A 286 10.18 2.12 28.99
CA GLY A 286 10.75 2.66 27.75
C GLY A 286 9.93 2.49 26.49
N ILE A 287 8.66 2.05 26.58
CA ILE A 287 7.78 1.93 25.40
C ILE A 287 7.51 3.28 24.70
N SER A 288 7.58 4.40 25.43
CA SER A 288 7.49 5.76 24.85
C SER A 288 8.78 6.27 24.22
N ALA A 289 9.91 5.57 24.36
CA ALA A 289 11.23 6.06 23.96
C ALA A 289 11.86 5.28 22.79
N THR A 290 12.65 5.99 21.99
CA THR A 290 13.69 5.36 21.14
C THR A 290 14.98 5.25 21.95
N ILE A 291 15.54 4.05 22.03
CA ILE A 291 16.78 3.76 22.76
C ILE A 291 17.80 3.16 21.81
N GLY A 292 19.00 3.75 21.73
CA GLY A 292 20.06 3.27 20.84
C GLY A 292 21.16 4.28 20.51
N LEU A 293 21.85 4.02 19.40
CA LEU A 293 22.89 4.85 18.82
C LEU A 293 22.54 5.15 17.35
N ASN A 294 22.27 6.42 17.00
CA ASN A 294 22.15 6.84 15.61
C ASN A 294 23.55 7.16 15.05
N ALA A 295 23.84 6.59 13.88
CA ALA A 295 25.11 6.78 13.19
C ALA A 295 25.12 8.08 12.34
N PRO A 296 26.29 8.61 11.96
CA PRO A 296 26.37 9.75 11.04
C PRO A 296 25.70 9.45 9.68
N ALA A 297 25.18 10.47 9.01
CA ALA A 297 24.59 10.34 7.68
C ALA A 297 25.57 9.67 6.69
N GLY A 298 25.10 8.63 6.00
CA GLY A 298 25.91 7.81 5.09
C GLY A 298 26.70 6.68 5.76
N VAL A 299 26.49 6.40 7.05
CA VAL A 299 27.11 5.28 7.79
C VAL A 299 26.04 4.25 8.18
N ASP A 300 25.99 3.12 7.46
CA ASP A 300 25.13 1.97 7.78
C ASP A 300 25.68 1.19 9.00
N ALA A 301 25.46 1.76 10.19
CA ALA A 301 25.95 1.20 11.46
C ALA A 301 25.16 1.65 12.71
N ALA A 302 23.94 2.17 12.56
CA ALA A 302 23.10 2.55 13.70
C ALA A 302 22.66 1.30 14.50
N LEU A 303 22.51 1.45 15.81
CA LEU A 303 22.08 0.37 16.71
C LEU A 303 20.80 0.78 17.44
N GLN A 304 19.67 0.15 17.07
CA GLN A 304 18.43 0.25 17.84
C GLN A 304 18.43 -0.81 18.96
N TYR A 305 18.09 -0.41 20.17
CA TYR A 305 17.77 -1.32 21.28
C TYR A 305 16.26 -1.36 21.55
N SER A 306 15.60 -0.19 21.60
CA SER A 306 14.15 -0.08 21.81
C SER A 306 13.51 0.90 20.84
N TYR A 307 12.29 0.58 20.41
CA TYR A 307 11.38 1.43 19.64
C TYR A 307 9.96 0.88 19.84
N LYS A 308 9.06 1.67 20.45
CA LYS A 308 7.69 1.26 20.80
C LYS A 308 7.62 -0.07 21.57
N SER A 309 8.61 -0.33 22.42
CA SER A 309 8.78 -1.57 23.18
C SER A 309 9.13 -1.32 24.63
N ALA A 310 8.41 -1.93 25.57
CA ALA A 310 8.84 -2.04 26.96
C ALA A 310 10.06 -2.97 27.01
N SER A 311 11.24 -2.46 27.35
CA SER A 311 12.52 -3.17 27.17
C SER A 311 13.65 -2.73 28.11
N VAL A 312 13.43 -1.71 28.95
CA VAL A 312 14.33 -1.28 30.02
C VAL A 312 13.55 -1.20 31.33
N SER A 313 14.18 -1.45 32.47
CA SER A 313 13.56 -1.30 33.78
C SER A 313 14.58 -0.77 34.79
N ALA A 314 14.13 -0.42 36.00
CA ALA A 314 15.03 -0.24 37.14
C ALA A 314 16.04 -1.41 37.26
N GLY A 315 17.33 -1.10 37.33
CA GLY A 315 18.42 -2.08 37.37
C GLY A 315 18.94 -2.56 36.00
N LYS A 316 18.41 -2.05 34.88
CA LYS A 316 18.90 -2.39 33.53
C LYS A 316 20.18 -1.61 33.20
N ALA A 317 21.11 -2.28 32.53
CA ALA A 317 22.37 -1.72 32.05
C ALA A 317 22.64 -2.19 30.61
N ILE A 318 22.96 -1.27 29.70
CA ILE A 318 23.21 -1.54 28.27
C ILE A 318 24.56 -0.93 27.87
N LEU A 319 25.51 -1.77 27.49
CA LEU A 319 26.86 -1.39 27.10
C LEU A 319 27.05 -1.49 25.58
N PHE A 320 27.47 -0.39 24.98
CA PHE A 320 27.92 -0.29 23.62
C PHE A 320 29.45 -0.17 23.61
N SER A 321 30.14 -1.18 23.10
CA SER A 321 31.61 -1.21 23.00
C SER A 321 32.05 -1.03 21.54
N PRO A 322 32.99 -0.11 21.22
CA PRO A 322 33.45 0.08 19.85
C PRO A 322 34.05 -1.19 19.23
N THR A 323 33.75 -1.43 17.97
CA THR A 323 34.26 -2.57 17.19
C THR A 323 35.37 -2.14 16.23
N THR A 324 36.14 -3.12 15.76
CA THR A 324 37.06 -2.96 14.63
C THR A 324 36.72 -4.04 13.60
N PRO A 325 35.64 -3.84 12.81
CA PRO A 325 35.13 -4.87 11.90
C PRO A 325 36.09 -5.10 10.73
N VAL A 326 36.19 -6.36 10.30
CA VAL A 326 36.83 -6.74 9.04
C VAL A 326 35.77 -6.77 7.95
N ALA A 327 35.79 -5.76 7.09
CA ALA A 327 34.85 -5.62 5.98
C ALA A 327 35.31 -6.40 4.73
N TYR A 328 34.38 -7.12 4.11
CA TYR A 328 34.53 -7.81 2.84
C TYR A 328 33.46 -7.33 1.87
N SER A 329 33.83 -7.03 0.62
CA SER A 329 32.88 -6.57 -0.41
C SER A 329 33.03 -7.32 -1.73
N ALA A 330 31.90 -7.55 -2.37
CA ALA A 330 31.77 -8.07 -3.72
C ALA A 330 30.75 -7.24 -4.51
N SER A 331 30.79 -7.34 -5.84
CA SER A 331 29.87 -6.60 -6.71
C SER A 331 29.55 -7.40 -7.96
N ALA A 332 28.33 -7.26 -8.46
CA ALA A 332 27.83 -7.95 -9.63
C ALA A 332 26.75 -7.11 -10.32
N GLN A 333 26.88 -6.97 -11.64
CA GLN A 333 25.93 -6.23 -12.47
C GLN A 333 25.05 -7.18 -13.27
N VAL A 334 23.78 -6.83 -13.43
CA VAL A 334 22.82 -7.49 -14.33
C VAL A 334 22.20 -6.47 -15.27
N THR A 335 21.58 -6.91 -16.37
CA THR A 335 20.87 -6.05 -17.32
C THR A 335 19.44 -6.54 -17.53
N LEU A 336 18.46 -5.69 -17.26
CA LEU A 336 17.06 -5.92 -17.55
C LEU A 336 16.63 -4.98 -18.68
N ASP A 337 16.36 -5.52 -19.87
CA ASP A 337 15.82 -4.72 -20.98
C ASP A 337 14.29 -4.85 -21.03
N VAL A 338 13.60 -3.71 -20.98
CA VAL A 338 12.14 -3.62 -20.88
C VAL A 338 11.58 -3.02 -22.17
N GLY A 339 10.87 -3.83 -22.94
CA GLY A 339 10.27 -3.44 -24.21
C GLY A 339 8.75 -3.51 -24.24
N VAL A 340 8.16 -3.17 -25.40
CA VAL A 340 6.71 -3.28 -25.64
C VAL A 340 6.43 -3.85 -27.04
N PRO A 341 5.42 -4.72 -27.19
CA PRO A 341 4.84 -5.02 -28.49
C PRO A 341 3.94 -3.85 -28.93
N LYS A 342 3.57 -3.80 -30.21
CA LYS A 342 2.61 -2.80 -30.70
C LYS A 342 1.77 -3.35 -31.84
N ILE A 343 0.45 -3.43 -31.66
CA ILE A 343 -0.44 -4.11 -32.60
C ILE A 343 -0.79 -3.23 -33.81
N THR A 344 -0.95 -3.88 -34.96
CA THR A 344 -1.66 -3.36 -36.13
C THR A 344 -2.60 -4.43 -36.67
N VAL A 345 -3.75 -4.03 -37.23
CA VAL A 345 -4.78 -4.96 -37.73
C VAL A 345 -5.22 -4.54 -39.13
N THR A 346 -5.44 -5.50 -40.03
CA THR A 346 -5.91 -5.23 -41.40
C THR A 346 -6.75 -6.39 -41.95
N PRO A 347 -7.94 -6.15 -42.52
CA PRO A 347 -8.65 -4.87 -42.61
C PRO A 347 -9.16 -4.40 -41.23
N ALA A 348 -9.51 -3.12 -41.13
CA ALA A 348 -10.07 -2.55 -39.90
C ALA A 348 -11.57 -2.90 -39.68
N GLN A 349 -12.26 -3.37 -40.72
CA GLN A 349 -13.65 -3.86 -40.69
C GLN A 349 -13.88 -4.89 -41.80
N PHE A 350 -14.95 -5.67 -41.68
CA PHE A 350 -15.42 -6.61 -42.70
C PHE A 350 -16.83 -6.25 -43.20
N ASP A 351 -16.94 -5.94 -44.50
CA ASP A 351 -18.23 -5.82 -45.20
C ASP A 351 -18.38 -7.01 -46.16
N VAL A 352 -19.24 -7.97 -45.82
CA VAL A 352 -19.31 -9.29 -46.45
C VAL A 352 -20.73 -9.59 -46.92
N ALA A 353 -20.85 -10.26 -48.07
CA ALA A 353 -22.13 -10.75 -48.60
C ALA A 353 -22.08 -12.27 -48.80
N ALA A 354 -23.14 -12.95 -48.36
CA ALA A 354 -23.40 -14.37 -48.57
C ALA A 354 -24.78 -14.56 -49.19
N ALA A 355 -25.02 -15.73 -49.78
CA ALA A 355 -26.37 -16.17 -50.14
C ALA A 355 -26.95 -17.01 -48.99
N ALA A 356 -28.26 -16.93 -48.76
CA ALA A 356 -28.94 -17.75 -47.76
C ALA A 356 -28.68 -19.25 -48.02
N GLY A 357 -28.24 -19.98 -46.99
CA GLY A 357 -27.84 -21.38 -47.11
C GLY A 357 -26.37 -21.62 -47.51
N GLY A 358 -25.56 -20.57 -47.66
CA GLY A 358 -24.14 -20.66 -48.05
C GLY A 358 -23.17 -20.04 -47.05
N SER A 359 -21.86 -20.22 -47.29
CA SER A 359 -20.78 -19.67 -46.46
C SER A 359 -19.63 -19.10 -47.29
N THR A 360 -18.81 -18.25 -46.69
CA THR A 360 -17.67 -17.54 -47.31
C THR A 360 -16.56 -17.27 -46.29
N SER A 361 -15.41 -16.73 -46.70
CA SER A 361 -14.31 -16.38 -45.79
C SER A 361 -13.43 -15.23 -46.30
N ALA A 362 -12.71 -14.60 -45.38
CA ALA A 362 -11.74 -13.52 -45.61
C ALA A 362 -10.52 -13.68 -44.67
N THR A 363 -9.51 -12.83 -44.83
CA THR A 363 -8.30 -12.83 -43.99
C THR A 363 -8.25 -11.59 -43.10
N LEU A 364 -7.83 -11.78 -41.85
CA LEU A 364 -7.51 -10.77 -40.85
C LEU A 364 -6.02 -10.88 -40.51
N ASP A 365 -5.22 -9.90 -40.91
CA ASP A 365 -3.79 -9.83 -40.64
C ASP A 365 -3.52 -9.09 -39.32
N ILE A 366 -2.85 -9.75 -38.38
CA ILE A 366 -2.43 -9.20 -37.09
C ILE A 366 -0.91 -8.96 -37.12
N GLY A 367 -0.52 -7.69 -37.25
CA GLY A 367 0.86 -7.22 -37.30
C GLY A 367 1.40 -6.75 -35.95
N ASN A 368 2.72 -6.79 -35.80
CA ASN A 368 3.43 -6.25 -34.63
C ASN A 368 4.57 -5.32 -35.06
N ILE A 369 4.48 -4.04 -34.70
CA ILE A 369 5.49 -3.00 -34.98
C ILE A 369 6.31 -2.59 -33.73
N GLY A 370 6.16 -3.30 -32.62
CA GLY A 370 6.93 -3.12 -31.39
C GLY A 370 8.23 -3.93 -31.34
N ASN A 371 8.93 -3.91 -30.20
CA ASN A 371 10.21 -4.60 -29.97
C ASN A 371 10.12 -5.81 -29.02
N ARG A 372 8.90 -6.27 -28.70
CA ARG A 372 8.63 -7.52 -27.96
C ARG A 372 7.57 -8.37 -28.69
N PRO A 373 7.43 -9.67 -28.38
CA PRO A 373 6.40 -10.51 -28.96
C PRO A 373 4.99 -10.03 -28.61
N LEU A 374 4.15 -9.86 -29.62
CA LEU A 374 2.74 -9.53 -29.46
C LEU A 374 1.97 -10.84 -29.25
N THR A 375 1.56 -11.16 -28.03
CA THR A 375 0.57 -12.22 -27.77
C THR A 375 -0.83 -11.67 -27.97
N TRP A 376 -1.72 -12.46 -28.57
CA TRP A 376 -3.08 -12.02 -28.88
C TRP A 376 -4.10 -13.16 -28.83
N ASN A 377 -5.34 -12.79 -28.57
CA ASN A 377 -6.50 -13.65 -28.35
C ASN A 377 -7.76 -13.02 -28.95
N ILE A 378 -8.61 -13.84 -29.55
CA ILE A 378 -9.90 -13.53 -30.18
C ILE A 378 -11.02 -14.32 -29.47
N GLY A 379 -10.66 -15.25 -28.57
CA GLY A 379 -11.57 -15.71 -27.51
C GLY A 379 -11.49 -14.80 -26.28
N SER A 380 -12.24 -15.13 -25.23
CA SER A 380 -12.18 -14.43 -23.94
C SER A 380 -10.81 -14.53 -23.27
N PHE A 381 -10.40 -13.42 -22.64
CA PHE A 381 -9.52 -13.22 -21.46
C PHE A 381 -9.15 -11.72 -21.39
N GLY A 382 -9.10 -11.12 -20.19
CA GLY A 382 -8.85 -9.67 -19.98
C GLY A 382 -7.37 -9.23 -20.01
N THR A 383 -7.10 -7.98 -19.58
CA THR A 383 -5.74 -7.44 -19.30
C THR A 383 -5.52 -5.90 -19.46
N ALA A 384 -6.21 -4.96 -18.75
CA ALA A 384 -5.85 -3.52 -18.48
C ALA A 384 -5.92 -2.49 -19.68
N SER A 385 -5.42 -1.22 -19.72
CA SER A 385 -5.39 0.02 -18.84
C SER A 385 -4.35 1.11 -19.35
N HIS A 386 -4.64 2.45 -19.36
CA HIS A 386 -3.64 3.58 -19.55
C HIS A 386 -4.08 4.95 -18.90
N LEU A 387 -3.25 5.72 -18.17
CA LEU A 387 -2.37 6.91 -18.50
C LEU A 387 -3.02 8.18 -19.12
N PRO A 388 -2.55 9.45 -18.86
CA PRO A 388 -2.19 10.11 -17.58
C PRO A 388 -2.53 11.66 -17.45
N ALA A 389 -2.44 12.20 -16.21
CA ALA A 389 -2.03 13.59 -15.82
C ALA A 389 -3.00 14.83 -15.75
N THR A 390 -3.28 15.25 -14.50
CA THR A 390 -3.34 16.63 -13.91
C THR A 390 -4.61 17.54 -13.89
N SER A 391 -5.28 17.52 -12.72
CA SER A 391 -5.77 18.64 -11.87
C SER A 391 -6.58 19.83 -12.43
N ARG A 392 -7.78 20.03 -11.86
CA ARG A 392 -8.29 21.33 -11.34
C ARG A 392 -9.11 21.12 -10.04
N TYR A 393 -9.18 22.15 -9.19
CA TYR A 393 -10.05 22.19 -8.01
C TYR A 393 -11.46 22.70 -8.36
N THR A 394 -12.47 22.17 -7.67
CA THR A 394 -13.76 22.84 -7.42
C THR A 394 -14.02 22.97 -5.91
N VAL A 395 -15.17 23.52 -5.49
CA VAL A 395 -15.47 23.84 -4.08
C VAL A 395 -16.65 22.99 -3.61
N PRO A 396 -16.59 22.35 -2.42
CA PRO A 396 -17.69 21.54 -1.89
C PRO A 396 -19.01 22.30 -1.74
N LEU A 397 -20.13 21.57 -1.86
CA LEU A 397 -21.49 22.10 -1.67
C LEU A 397 -22.26 21.48 -0.49
N GLY A 398 -21.79 20.35 0.04
CA GLY A 398 -22.44 19.57 1.09
C GLY A 398 -22.14 20.00 2.52
N ASP A 399 -22.54 19.14 3.47
CA ASP A 399 -22.29 19.30 4.91
C ASP A 399 -21.44 18.12 5.43
N PRO A 400 -20.10 18.26 5.46
CA PRO A 400 -19.19 17.20 5.88
C PRO A 400 -19.41 16.68 7.32
N ALA A 401 -20.14 17.42 8.17
CA ALA A 401 -20.49 16.98 9.51
C ALA A 401 -21.54 15.84 9.52
N ALA A 402 -22.12 15.49 8.37
CA ALA A 402 -23.14 14.46 8.22
C ALA A 402 -22.69 13.24 7.39
N THR A 403 -21.47 13.22 6.84
CA THR A 403 -21.04 12.21 5.85
C THR A 403 -20.89 10.81 6.44
N THR A 404 -21.55 9.81 5.84
CA THR A 404 -21.38 8.38 6.20
C THR A 404 -21.84 7.45 5.07
N ALA A 405 -21.19 6.28 4.91
CA ALA A 405 -21.63 5.21 4.01
C ALA A 405 -22.65 4.25 4.69
N MET A 406 -23.59 4.81 5.47
CA MET A 406 -24.61 4.09 6.24
C MET A 406 -26.03 4.53 5.86
N PRO A 407 -27.07 3.79 6.28
CA PRO A 407 -28.46 4.17 6.04
C PRO A 407 -28.85 5.52 6.67
N ALA A 408 -29.50 6.36 5.87
CA ALA A 408 -30.11 7.62 6.26
C ALA A 408 -31.15 7.45 7.38
N PRO A 409 -31.18 8.33 8.40
CA PRO A 409 -32.20 8.28 9.43
C PRO A 409 -33.58 8.64 8.85
N PRO A 410 -34.64 7.87 9.17
CA PRO A 410 -35.94 7.97 8.48
C PRO A 410 -36.59 9.35 8.66
N ARG A 411 -36.66 10.12 7.56
CA ARG A 411 -37.35 11.42 7.50
C ARG A 411 -38.87 11.23 7.45
N LYS A 412 -39.60 12.32 7.67
CA LYS A 412 -41.06 12.38 7.44
C LYS A 412 -41.33 12.82 6.00
N ALA A 413 -42.08 11.99 5.27
CA ALA A 413 -42.44 12.23 3.88
C ALA A 413 -42.97 13.65 3.63
N HIS A 414 -42.42 14.30 2.60
CA HIS A 414 -42.96 15.53 2.04
C HIS A 414 -43.97 15.20 0.92
N PRO A 415 -44.89 16.12 0.57
CA PRO A 415 -45.82 15.89 -0.53
C PRO A 415 -45.08 15.78 -1.87
N PRO A 416 -45.38 14.78 -2.72
CA PRO A 416 -44.60 14.48 -3.90
C PRO A 416 -44.67 15.60 -4.95
N LYS A 417 -43.53 15.90 -5.57
CA LYS A 417 -43.45 16.75 -6.77
C LYS A 417 -43.73 15.89 -8.00
N THR A 418 -44.36 16.48 -9.02
CA THR A 418 -44.66 15.78 -10.27
C THR A 418 -43.40 15.66 -11.14
N PRO A 419 -43.03 14.45 -11.61
CA PRO A 419 -41.89 14.28 -12.51
C PRO A 419 -42.05 15.01 -13.86
N PRO A 420 -40.95 15.42 -14.52
CA PRO A 420 -40.94 15.76 -15.95
C PRO A 420 -41.31 14.55 -16.83
N ALA A 421 -41.63 14.80 -18.10
CA ALA A 421 -42.03 13.73 -19.02
C ALA A 421 -40.82 12.89 -19.49
N GLN A 422 -41.00 11.56 -19.52
CA GLN A 422 -40.01 10.58 -19.97
C GLN A 422 -39.61 10.77 -21.45
N ALA A 423 -38.35 10.45 -21.75
CA ALA A 423 -37.84 10.30 -23.12
C ALA A 423 -38.26 8.95 -23.73
N PRO A 424 -38.13 8.74 -25.05
CA PRO A 424 -38.47 7.46 -25.69
C PRO A 424 -37.60 6.29 -25.18
N GLN A 425 -38.22 5.13 -24.99
CA GLN A 425 -37.59 3.96 -24.35
C GLN A 425 -36.42 3.39 -25.18
N ALA A 426 -35.30 3.16 -24.51
CA ALA A 426 -34.30 2.17 -24.91
C ALA A 426 -34.73 0.77 -24.45
N GLU A 427 -33.90 -0.24 -24.71
CA GLU A 427 -34.00 -1.50 -23.95
C GLU A 427 -33.59 -1.26 -22.49
N GLY A 428 -34.30 -1.92 -21.56
CA GLY A 428 -34.05 -1.79 -20.13
C GLY A 428 -32.69 -2.35 -19.70
N VAL A 429 -32.13 -1.77 -18.63
CA VAL A 429 -30.82 -2.12 -18.07
C VAL A 429 -31.05 -2.85 -16.75
N SER A 430 -31.08 -4.17 -16.80
CA SER A 430 -31.24 -5.00 -15.59
C SER A 430 -30.09 -4.76 -14.64
N ALA A 431 -30.38 -4.56 -13.35
CA ALA A 431 -29.40 -4.38 -12.29
C ALA A 431 -29.88 -5.04 -10.98
N PHE A 432 -28.95 -5.25 -10.05
CA PHE A 432 -29.22 -5.68 -8.69
C PHE A 432 -28.62 -4.70 -7.69
N ALA A 433 -29.17 -4.66 -6.48
CA ALA A 433 -28.67 -3.84 -5.37
C ALA A 433 -29.11 -4.42 -4.03
N ILE A 434 -28.57 -3.87 -2.94
CA ILE A 434 -29.04 -4.09 -1.58
C ILE A 434 -29.82 -2.86 -1.13
N ASP A 435 -31.14 -3.02 -0.91
CA ASP A 435 -31.96 -1.96 -0.31
C ASP A 435 -31.87 -2.01 1.21
N LEU A 436 -31.21 -1.02 1.79
CA LEU A 436 -30.89 -0.98 3.22
C LEU A 436 -32.04 -0.53 4.13
N ASP A 437 -33.16 -0.03 3.58
CA ASP A 437 -34.39 0.19 4.37
C ASP A 437 -35.18 -1.11 4.61
N THR A 438 -35.04 -2.09 3.71
CA THR A 438 -35.73 -3.39 3.79
C THR A 438 -34.81 -4.57 4.14
N SER A 439 -33.49 -4.34 4.25
CA SER A 439 -32.47 -5.39 4.40
C SER A 439 -32.67 -6.51 3.39
N SER A 440 -32.75 -6.16 2.09
CA SER A 440 -33.05 -7.12 1.03
C SER A 440 -32.21 -6.92 -0.23
N LEU A 441 -31.88 -8.05 -0.87
CA LEU A 441 -31.41 -8.10 -2.24
C LEU A 441 -32.59 -7.79 -3.16
N VAL A 442 -32.42 -6.82 -4.04
CA VAL A 442 -33.43 -6.35 -4.99
C VAL A 442 -32.90 -6.40 -6.42
N GLY A 443 -33.78 -6.62 -7.38
CA GLY A 443 -33.54 -6.41 -8.81
C GLY A 443 -34.34 -5.23 -9.34
N LEU A 444 -33.77 -4.46 -10.25
CA LEU A 444 -34.39 -3.27 -10.85
C LEU A 444 -34.00 -3.11 -12.33
N ASP A 445 -34.66 -2.18 -13.02
CA ASP A 445 -34.21 -1.64 -14.30
C ASP A 445 -33.63 -0.24 -14.04
N ALA A 446 -32.35 -0.03 -14.33
CA ALA A 446 -31.68 1.26 -14.10
C ALA A 446 -32.23 2.38 -15.01
N THR A 447 -32.92 2.04 -16.10
CA THR A 447 -33.66 3.02 -16.94
C THR A 447 -35.07 3.32 -16.42
N HIS A 448 -35.61 2.47 -15.54
CA HIS A 448 -36.94 2.56 -14.92
C HIS A 448 -36.86 2.35 -13.39
N PRO A 449 -36.08 3.19 -12.68
CA PRO A 449 -35.73 3.03 -11.26
C PRO A 449 -36.93 3.13 -10.31
N GLU A 450 -38.09 3.62 -10.79
CA GLU A 450 -39.33 3.69 -10.02
C GLU A 450 -39.86 2.32 -9.57
N THR A 451 -39.42 1.23 -10.21
CA THR A 451 -39.88 -0.14 -9.93
C THR A 451 -38.73 -1.03 -9.46
N ILE A 452 -38.75 -1.37 -8.18
CA ILE A 452 -37.77 -2.24 -7.52
C ILE A 452 -38.47 -3.55 -7.12
N THR A 453 -37.84 -4.69 -7.42
CA THR A 453 -38.38 -6.04 -7.19
C THR A 453 -37.56 -6.77 -6.13
N PRO A 454 -38.11 -7.05 -4.93
CA PRO A 454 -37.42 -7.83 -3.91
C PRO A 454 -37.14 -9.27 -4.36
N VAL A 455 -35.90 -9.73 -4.20
CA VAL A 455 -35.47 -11.12 -4.42
C VAL A 455 -35.59 -11.90 -3.12
N ALA A 456 -34.85 -11.47 -2.08
CA ALA A 456 -34.85 -12.08 -0.75
C ALA A 456 -34.29 -11.12 0.31
N SER A 457 -34.60 -11.35 1.59
CA SER A 457 -33.96 -10.62 2.68
C SER A 457 -32.57 -11.19 3.00
N VAL A 458 -31.60 -10.31 3.25
CA VAL A 458 -30.25 -10.67 3.72
C VAL A 458 -30.15 -10.75 5.26
N GLY A 459 -31.27 -10.59 5.97
CA GLY A 459 -31.33 -10.67 7.43
C GLY A 459 -30.66 -9.47 8.11
N ASP A 460 -29.81 -9.76 9.10
CA ASP A 460 -29.09 -8.75 9.90
C ASP A 460 -27.78 -8.25 9.22
N LEU A 461 -27.46 -8.73 8.01
CA LEU A 461 -26.28 -8.29 7.24
C LEU A 461 -26.44 -6.85 6.74
N ILE A 462 -25.35 -6.08 6.77
CA ILE A 462 -25.27 -4.74 6.17
C ILE A 462 -24.22 -4.79 5.08
N LEU A 463 -24.67 -4.94 3.84
CA LEU A 463 -23.84 -5.08 2.67
C LEU A 463 -23.75 -3.71 1.97
N THR A 464 -22.58 -3.06 2.06
CA THR A 464 -22.33 -1.74 1.48
C THR A 464 -21.69 -1.84 0.10
N ALA A 465 -20.65 -2.67 0.00
CA ALA A 465 -19.89 -2.91 -1.22
C ALA A 465 -20.36 -4.22 -1.90
N GLY A 466 -20.59 -4.22 -3.22
CA GLY A 466 -20.93 -5.44 -3.96
C GLY A 466 -21.02 -5.27 -5.47
N GLU A 467 -20.74 -6.35 -6.20
CA GLU A 467 -20.34 -6.36 -7.62
C GLU A 467 -20.50 -7.78 -8.25
N PHE A 468 -20.67 -7.87 -9.57
CA PHE A 468 -20.58 -9.11 -10.35
C PHE A 468 -19.15 -9.39 -10.86
N VAL A 469 -18.70 -10.63 -10.69
CA VAL A 469 -17.36 -11.08 -11.14
C VAL A 469 -17.49 -11.87 -12.44
N ASP A 470 -16.68 -11.52 -13.44
CA ASP A 470 -16.51 -12.23 -14.73
C ASP A 470 -17.83 -12.49 -15.49
N GLU A 471 -18.73 -11.49 -15.49
CA GLU A 471 -20.10 -11.55 -16.04
C GLU A 471 -21.00 -12.66 -15.44
N ASP A 472 -20.65 -13.27 -14.28
CA ASP A 472 -21.53 -14.21 -13.56
C ASP A 472 -22.68 -13.50 -12.82
N PHE A 473 -23.65 -13.03 -13.59
CA PHE A 473 -24.89 -12.43 -13.08
C PHE A 473 -25.78 -13.41 -12.27
N THR A 474 -25.33 -14.65 -12.00
CA THR A 474 -25.98 -15.55 -11.04
C THR A 474 -25.52 -15.33 -9.59
N GLN A 475 -24.38 -14.65 -9.38
CA GLN A 475 -23.78 -14.44 -8.06
C GLN A 475 -23.25 -13.00 -7.89
N LEU A 476 -23.98 -12.18 -7.13
CA LEU A 476 -23.49 -10.89 -6.67
C LEU A 476 -22.49 -11.13 -5.53
N TYR A 477 -21.23 -10.71 -5.68
CA TYR A 477 -20.27 -10.65 -4.58
C TYR A 477 -20.59 -9.44 -3.72
N ALA A 478 -20.48 -9.54 -2.39
CA ALA A 478 -20.70 -8.43 -1.48
C ALA A 478 -19.87 -8.57 -0.21
N ILE A 479 -19.51 -7.44 0.43
CA ILE A 479 -18.80 -7.44 1.72
C ILE A 479 -19.73 -6.92 2.83
N ASP A 480 -19.82 -7.69 3.93
CA ASP A 480 -20.55 -7.27 5.13
C ASP A 480 -19.76 -6.27 5.97
N TYR A 481 -20.40 -5.14 6.29
CA TYR A 481 -19.83 -3.99 6.99
C TYR A 481 -19.26 -4.35 8.37
N TYR A 482 -19.95 -5.22 9.12
CA TYR A 482 -19.60 -5.51 10.52
C TYR A 482 -18.64 -6.69 10.70
N SER A 483 -18.71 -7.69 9.83
CA SER A 483 -17.92 -8.92 9.95
C SER A 483 -16.80 -9.04 8.90
N TRP A 484 -16.77 -8.13 7.92
CA TRP A 484 -15.82 -8.09 6.80
C TRP A 484 -15.74 -9.40 6.01
N HIS A 485 -16.79 -10.22 6.05
CA HIS A 485 -16.88 -11.38 5.17
C HIS A 485 -17.17 -10.92 3.75
N LEU A 486 -16.42 -11.44 2.79
CA LEU A 486 -16.83 -11.50 1.40
C LEU A 486 -17.81 -12.67 1.26
N LEU A 487 -18.98 -12.40 0.70
CA LEU A 487 -20.01 -13.39 0.40
C LEU A 487 -20.35 -13.37 -1.10
N THR A 488 -20.84 -14.48 -1.64
CA THR A 488 -21.69 -14.46 -2.84
C THR A 488 -23.16 -14.56 -2.44
N LEU A 489 -24.02 -13.85 -3.17
CA LEU A 489 -25.48 -13.88 -3.09
C LEU A 489 -26.06 -14.38 -4.40
N ASN A 490 -26.84 -15.45 -4.36
CA ASN A 490 -27.50 -15.94 -5.58
C ASN A 490 -28.60 -14.97 -6.03
N THR A 491 -28.53 -14.43 -7.25
CA THR A 491 -29.48 -13.42 -7.76
C THR A 491 -30.90 -13.94 -7.97
N ARG A 492 -31.11 -15.26 -7.90
CA ARG A 492 -32.42 -15.90 -8.07
C ARG A 492 -33.24 -16.03 -6.78
N ASP A 493 -32.56 -16.25 -5.65
CA ASP A 493 -33.21 -16.59 -4.37
C ASP A 493 -32.51 -16.03 -3.12
N GLY A 494 -31.44 -15.25 -3.30
CA GLY A 494 -30.67 -14.62 -2.24
C GLY A 494 -29.91 -15.58 -1.32
N THR A 495 -29.74 -16.85 -1.69
CA THR A 495 -28.92 -17.78 -0.90
C THR A 495 -27.47 -17.28 -0.83
N SER A 496 -26.96 -17.10 0.38
CA SER A 496 -25.64 -16.55 0.65
C SER A 496 -24.59 -17.62 0.95
N THR A 497 -23.39 -17.45 0.40
CA THR A 497 -22.21 -18.29 0.71
C THR A 497 -21.04 -17.40 1.11
N VAL A 498 -20.43 -17.64 2.28
CA VAL A 498 -19.21 -16.93 2.69
C VAL A 498 -18.02 -17.48 1.91
N VAL A 499 -17.28 -16.60 1.24
CA VAL A 499 -16.00 -16.91 0.57
C VAL A 499 -14.86 -16.93 1.58
N GLY A 500 -14.78 -15.88 2.40
CA GLY A 500 -13.73 -15.68 3.40
C GLY A 500 -13.89 -14.33 4.10
N THR A 501 -12.93 -13.96 4.94
CA THR A 501 -12.87 -12.64 5.58
C THR A 501 -11.85 -11.78 4.85
N ALA A 502 -12.20 -10.52 4.55
CA ALA A 502 -11.32 -9.52 3.94
C ALA A 502 -10.27 -9.00 4.94
N VAL A 503 -9.34 -9.87 5.33
CA VAL A 503 -8.33 -9.59 6.37
C VAL A 503 -7.19 -8.73 5.82
N LEU A 504 -6.86 -7.67 6.55
CA LEU A 504 -5.81 -6.71 6.23
C LEU A 504 -4.46 -7.13 6.82
N GLN A 505 -3.37 -6.98 6.07
CA GLN A 505 -2.01 -7.23 6.57
C GLN A 505 -1.62 -6.33 7.78
N ASN A 506 -2.23 -5.14 7.91
CA ASN A 506 -1.93 -4.16 8.97
C ASN A 506 -3.07 -3.92 9.99
N GLY A 507 -4.17 -4.68 9.94
CA GLY A 507 -5.19 -4.74 11.00
C GLY A 507 -5.90 -3.43 11.41
N ALA A 508 -5.90 -2.40 10.56
CA ALA A 508 -6.51 -1.10 10.87
C ALA A 508 -8.05 -1.11 10.78
N GLY A 509 -8.72 -0.25 11.56
CA GLY A 509 -10.18 -0.12 11.60
C GLY A 509 -10.76 0.64 10.40
N ILE A 510 -10.69 0.03 9.21
CA ILE A 510 -11.34 0.51 7.99
C ILE A 510 -12.75 -0.08 7.87
N ASN A 511 -13.59 0.51 7.03
CA ASN A 511 -14.88 -0.05 6.63
C ASN A 511 -14.92 -0.11 5.10
N TRP A 512 -15.44 -1.19 4.53
CA TRP A 512 -15.60 -1.36 3.09
C TRP A 512 -16.79 -0.55 2.59
N SER A 513 -16.58 0.22 1.52
CA SER A 513 -17.60 1.11 0.94
C SER A 513 -18.05 0.64 -0.44
N GLY A 514 -17.12 0.35 -1.36
CA GLY A 514 -17.41 -0.07 -2.72
C GLY A 514 -16.63 -1.29 -3.22
N LEU A 515 -17.12 -1.92 -4.28
CA LEU A 515 -16.48 -3.03 -5.01
C LEU A 515 -16.65 -2.79 -6.51
N ALA A 516 -15.61 -3.06 -7.30
CA ALA A 516 -15.66 -2.97 -8.77
C ALA A 516 -14.86 -4.08 -9.45
N TRP A 517 -15.41 -4.69 -10.50
CA TRP A 517 -14.79 -5.73 -11.29
C TRP A 517 -14.14 -5.13 -12.52
N ASP A 518 -12.82 -5.07 -12.48
CA ASP A 518 -12.01 -4.70 -13.61
C ASP A 518 -12.03 -5.87 -14.62
N ALA A 519 -12.99 -5.91 -15.54
CA ALA A 519 -13.09 -6.96 -16.57
C ALA A 519 -11.88 -6.93 -17.55
N SER A 520 -11.53 -5.75 -18.04
CA SER A 520 -10.40 -5.05 -17.41
C SER A 520 -9.19 -5.93 -17.07
N THR A 521 -8.83 -6.12 -15.80
CA THR A 521 -7.68 -6.93 -15.35
C THR A 521 -8.02 -8.31 -14.79
N GLY A 522 -9.27 -8.74 -14.80
CA GLY A 522 -9.71 -9.91 -14.06
C GLY A 522 -9.47 -9.75 -12.55
N THR A 523 -9.67 -8.54 -12.03
CA THR A 523 -9.36 -8.18 -10.63
C THR A 523 -10.56 -7.50 -10.00
N LEU A 524 -10.95 -8.00 -8.82
CA LEU A 524 -11.94 -7.35 -7.98
C LEU A 524 -11.23 -6.29 -7.13
N TYR A 525 -11.55 -5.03 -7.36
CA TYR A 525 -11.08 -3.89 -6.57
C TYR A 525 -12.10 -3.54 -5.50
N ALA A 526 -11.64 -3.01 -4.36
CA ALA A 526 -12.49 -2.55 -3.27
C ALA A 526 -12.06 -1.16 -2.79
N SER A 527 -13.02 -0.25 -2.63
CA SER A 527 -12.82 1.00 -1.89
C SER A 527 -13.17 0.79 -0.41
N ALA A 528 -12.41 1.46 0.45
CA ALA A 528 -12.62 1.46 1.89
C ALA A 528 -12.34 2.84 2.47
N TYR A 529 -12.78 3.08 3.70
CA TYR A 529 -12.50 4.32 4.42
C TYR A 529 -12.23 4.09 5.92
N ALA A 530 -11.42 4.96 6.51
CA ALA A 530 -11.05 4.94 7.93
C ALA A 530 -11.15 6.34 8.54
N GLN A 531 -11.19 6.41 9.88
CA GLN A 531 -11.06 7.67 10.60
C GLN A 531 -9.57 8.05 10.69
N GLY A 532 -9.20 9.14 10.03
CA GLY A 532 -7.84 9.65 9.92
C GLY A 532 -7.53 10.79 10.90
N ARG A 533 -6.33 11.39 10.75
CA ARG A 533 -5.87 12.49 11.63
C ARG A 533 -6.58 13.83 11.34
N PHE A 534 -7.14 14.00 10.14
CA PHE A 534 -7.70 15.26 9.64
C PHE A 534 -9.09 15.09 9.02
N GLY A 535 -9.85 14.07 9.45
CA GLY A 535 -11.13 13.69 8.85
C GLY A 535 -11.12 12.23 8.37
N ILE A 536 -11.90 11.92 7.34
CA ILE A 536 -11.98 10.56 6.78
C ILE A 536 -10.86 10.35 5.75
N ASP A 537 -10.23 9.17 5.77
CA ASP A 537 -9.24 8.75 4.77
C ASP A 537 -9.80 7.57 3.96
N SER A 538 -9.90 7.70 2.63
CA SER A 538 -10.22 6.58 1.74
C SER A 538 -8.98 5.83 1.25
N PHE A 539 -9.16 4.54 0.93
CA PHE A 539 -8.12 3.60 0.51
C PHE A 539 -8.65 2.68 -0.59
N LEU A 540 -7.75 2.24 -1.47
CA LEU A 540 -8.02 1.28 -2.54
C LEU A 540 -7.30 -0.04 -2.26
N TYR A 541 -8.01 -1.14 -2.46
CA TYR A 541 -7.52 -2.51 -2.29
C TYR A 541 -7.83 -3.35 -3.53
N THR A 542 -7.11 -4.45 -3.70
CA THR A 542 -7.58 -5.61 -4.48
C THR A 542 -8.04 -6.71 -3.52
N ILE A 543 -9.07 -7.46 -3.94
CA ILE A 543 -9.63 -8.60 -3.24
C ILE A 543 -9.47 -9.83 -4.15
N ASP A 544 -8.95 -10.94 -3.61
CA ASP A 544 -9.03 -12.23 -4.30
C ASP A 544 -10.45 -12.81 -4.15
N PRO A 545 -11.25 -12.95 -5.23
CA PRO A 545 -12.63 -13.46 -5.14
C PRO A 545 -12.71 -14.95 -4.77
N LEU A 546 -11.60 -15.69 -4.73
CA LEU A 546 -11.55 -17.10 -4.32
C LEU A 546 -11.19 -17.30 -2.84
N THR A 547 -10.49 -16.35 -2.21
CA THR A 547 -10.00 -16.47 -0.82
C THR A 547 -10.40 -15.32 0.09
N ALA A 548 -10.99 -14.25 -0.46
CA ALA A 548 -11.21 -12.95 0.18
C ALA A 548 -9.93 -12.21 0.62
N ALA A 549 -8.72 -12.65 0.22
CA ALA A 549 -7.48 -12.00 0.63
C ALA A 549 -7.40 -10.54 0.13
N ALA A 550 -7.26 -9.59 1.05
CA ALA A 550 -7.23 -8.17 0.76
C ALA A 550 -5.80 -7.61 0.71
N THR A 551 -5.42 -6.99 -0.41
CA THR A 551 -4.10 -6.38 -0.62
C THR A 551 -4.26 -4.88 -0.84
N LEU A 552 -3.54 -4.05 -0.05
CA LEU A 552 -3.58 -2.59 -0.18
C LEU A 552 -2.90 -2.16 -1.48
N VAL A 553 -3.62 -1.38 -2.29
CA VAL A 553 -3.06 -0.67 -3.47
C VAL A 553 -2.50 0.68 -3.04
N GLY A 554 -3.23 1.42 -2.20
CA GLY A 554 -2.78 2.67 -1.58
C GLY A 554 -3.90 3.49 -0.94
N ARG A 555 -3.57 4.69 -0.44
CA ARG A 555 -4.58 5.69 -0.03
C ARG A 555 -5.19 6.30 -1.30
N ILE A 556 -6.49 6.57 -1.30
CA ILE A 556 -7.11 7.33 -2.40
C ILE A 556 -6.69 8.80 -2.26
N GLY A 557 -5.75 9.23 -3.10
CA GLY A 557 -5.04 10.52 -3.01
C GLY A 557 -5.64 11.61 -3.90
N GLY A 558 -5.08 12.83 -3.84
CA GLY A 558 -5.39 13.93 -4.77
C GLY A 558 -6.78 14.58 -4.71
N ILE A 559 -7.71 14.05 -3.90
CA ILE A 559 -9.11 14.50 -3.75
C ILE A 559 -9.50 14.71 -2.26
N GLY A 560 -10.73 15.16 -1.99
CA GLY A 560 -11.26 15.37 -0.65
C GLY A 560 -11.31 16.84 -0.20
N ASP A 561 -12.13 17.10 0.82
CA ASP A 561 -12.18 18.38 1.52
C ASP A 561 -10.95 18.56 2.43
N PRO A 562 -10.22 19.70 2.38
CA PRO A 562 -9.01 19.92 3.19
C PRO A 562 -9.18 19.93 4.72
N ALA A 563 -10.40 19.90 5.25
CA ALA A 563 -10.68 19.91 6.70
C ALA A 563 -11.43 18.66 7.20
N ASN A 564 -12.05 17.88 6.30
CA ASN A 564 -12.89 16.73 6.62
C ASN A 564 -12.49 15.44 5.87
N GLY A 565 -11.57 15.53 4.90
CA GLY A 565 -10.97 14.38 4.22
C GLY A 565 -11.75 13.89 2.99
N THR A 566 -11.71 12.58 2.76
CA THR A 566 -12.21 11.90 1.56
C THR A 566 -13.05 10.70 1.98
N LEU A 567 -14.23 10.50 1.39
CA LEU A 567 -14.96 9.23 1.47
C LEU A 567 -15.49 8.87 0.09
N VAL A 568 -14.73 8.06 -0.64
CA VAL A 568 -15.18 7.43 -1.89
C VAL A 568 -16.21 6.35 -1.53
N VAL A 569 -17.49 6.68 -1.69
CA VAL A 569 -18.62 5.83 -1.25
C VAL A 569 -18.74 4.56 -2.09
N ASP A 570 -18.45 4.66 -3.38
CA ASP A 570 -18.37 3.52 -4.28
C ASP A 570 -17.40 3.81 -5.45
N ILE A 571 -17.00 2.76 -6.15
CA ILE A 571 -16.11 2.79 -7.31
C ILE A 571 -16.71 1.96 -8.45
N ALA A 572 -16.41 2.35 -9.70
CA ALA A 572 -16.79 1.62 -10.90
C ALA A 572 -15.60 1.55 -11.87
N VAL A 573 -15.54 0.54 -12.73
CA VAL A 573 -14.48 0.41 -13.74
C VAL A 573 -15.10 0.20 -15.12
N ASP A 574 -14.69 0.99 -16.11
CA ASP A 574 -15.19 0.83 -17.48
C ASP A 574 -14.54 -0.37 -18.22
N ALA A 575 -15.14 -0.76 -19.35
CA ALA A 575 -14.68 -1.88 -20.17
C ALA A 575 -13.25 -1.74 -20.76
N ASP A 576 -12.65 -0.55 -20.71
CA ASP A 576 -11.26 -0.26 -21.10
C ASP A 576 -10.31 -0.19 -19.87
N GLY A 577 -10.87 -0.25 -18.65
CA GLY A 577 -10.16 -0.32 -17.40
C GLY A 577 -9.93 1.02 -16.68
N HIS A 578 -10.65 2.09 -16.99
CA HIS A 578 -10.55 3.33 -16.23
C HIS A 578 -11.45 3.25 -15.01
N MET A 579 -10.90 3.51 -13.82
CA MET A 579 -11.64 3.50 -12.57
C MET A 579 -12.15 4.90 -12.24
N TYR A 580 -13.41 4.95 -11.83
CA TYR A 580 -14.10 6.15 -11.35
C TYR A 580 -14.69 5.89 -9.96
N GLY A 581 -15.10 6.95 -9.27
CA GLY A 581 -15.78 6.86 -7.99
C GLY A 581 -16.50 8.15 -7.63
N VAL A 582 -17.15 8.16 -6.47
CA VAL A 582 -17.86 9.35 -5.94
C VAL A 582 -17.40 9.66 -4.51
N ASP A 583 -16.86 10.86 -4.30
CA ASP A 583 -16.47 11.37 -2.98
C ASP A 583 -17.61 12.16 -2.33
N ILE A 584 -18.20 11.58 -1.28
CA ILE A 584 -19.34 12.13 -0.53
C ILE A 584 -18.94 13.06 0.63
N VAL A 585 -17.66 13.42 0.74
CA VAL A 585 -17.21 14.55 1.59
C VAL A 585 -17.17 15.86 0.78
N ALA A 586 -16.82 15.78 -0.51
CA ALA A 586 -16.66 16.94 -1.38
C ALA A 586 -17.84 17.18 -2.36
N ASP A 587 -18.75 16.22 -2.51
CA ASP A 587 -19.72 16.13 -3.62
C ASP A 587 -19.03 16.13 -5.00
N ASP A 588 -17.98 15.33 -5.17
CA ASP A 588 -17.18 15.26 -6.39
C ASP A 588 -17.24 13.85 -7.04
N PHE A 589 -17.43 13.83 -8.36
CA PHE A 589 -17.17 12.67 -9.21
C PHE A 589 -15.68 12.64 -9.57
N VAL A 590 -15.02 11.50 -9.37
CA VAL A 590 -13.56 11.37 -9.41
C VAL A 590 -13.10 10.24 -10.32
N ALA A 591 -11.91 10.37 -10.90
CA ALA A 591 -11.18 9.29 -11.58
C ALA A 591 -10.00 8.84 -10.72
N ILE A 592 -9.72 7.54 -10.66
CA ILE A 592 -8.80 6.91 -9.69
C ILE A 592 -7.75 6.06 -10.42
N ASP A 593 -6.46 6.22 -10.07
CA ASP A 593 -5.39 5.34 -10.55
C ASP A 593 -5.37 4.03 -9.76
N LYS A 594 -5.94 2.98 -10.36
CA LYS A 594 -6.02 1.63 -9.79
C LYS A 594 -4.67 0.92 -9.55
N ALA A 595 -3.54 1.57 -9.83
CA ALA A 595 -2.20 1.06 -9.53
C ALA A 595 -1.56 1.65 -8.25
N ASN A 596 -2.13 2.70 -7.64
CA ASN A 596 -1.59 3.35 -6.43
C ASN A 596 -2.65 4.09 -5.56
N GLY A 597 -3.87 4.29 -6.06
CA GLY A 597 -4.95 5.02 -5.38
C GLY A 597 -5.04 6.53 -5.70
N GLU A 598 -4.03 7.17 -6.29
CA GLU A 598 -4.07 8.60 -6.59
C GLU A 598 -5.24 8.95 -7.51
N ALA A 599 -6.07 9.93 -7.10
CA ALA A 599 -7.29 10.29 -7.79
C ALA A 599 -7.32 11.78 -8.18
N ALA A 600 -8.27 12.14 -9.04
CA ALA A 600 -8.52 13.51 -9.45
C ALA A 600 -10.02 13.77 -9.62
N VAL A 601 -10.47 14.96 -9.21
CA VAL A 601 -11.82 15.45 -9.49
C VAL A 601 -12.03 15.63 -10.99
N VAL A 602 -13.10 15.03 -11.50
CA VAL A 602 -13.61 15.24 -12.86
C VAL A 602 -14.60 16.41 -12.86
N SER A 603 -15.58 16.38 -11.96
CA SER A 603 -16.49 17.50 -11.67
C SER A 603 -17.19 17.32 -10.32
N SER A 604 -17.76 18.40 -9.78
CA SER A 604 -18.75 18.26 -8.71
C SER A 604 -20.07 17.67 -9.24
N LEU A 605 -20.75 16.91 -8.39
CA LEU A 605 -22.09 16.38 -8.59
C LEU A 605 -23.17 17.50 -8.62
N GLY A 606 -22.88 18.64 -8.01
CA GLY A 606 -23.82 19.77 -7.92
C GLY A 606 -25.01 19.55 -6.97
N PHE A 607 -24.98 18.49 -6.15
CA PHE A 607 -25.90 18.26 -5.04
C PHE A 607 -25.17 17.56 -3.88
N ASP A 608 -25.67 17.79 -2.66
CA ASP A 608 -25.28 17.15 -1.39
C ASP A 608 -25.60 15.65 -1.45
N ALA A 609 -24.58 14.85 -1.74
CA ALA A 609 -24.62 13.41 -1.89
C ALA A 609 -24.13 12.75 -0.61
N ASN A 610 -24.97 11.92 0.03
CA ASN A 610 -24.66 11.35 1.34
C ASN A 610 -25.43 10.05 1.56
N PHE A 611 -25.07 9.28 2.57
CA PHE A 611 -25.56 7.94 2.87
C PHE A 611 -25.10 6.89 1.84
N ALA A 612 -25.45 5.64 2.10
CA ALA A 612 -25.07 4.50 1.26
C ALA A 612 -25.71 4.58 -0.13
N GLN A 613 -24.88 4.38 -1.16
CA GLN A 613 -25.12 4.62 -2.58
C GLN A 613 -24.35 3.57 -3.38
N GLY A 614 -24.54 3.51 -4.70
CA GLY A 614 -23.70 2.65 -5.55
C GLY A 614 -23.54 3.12 -6.99
N LEU A 615 -22.50 2.64 -7.67
CA LEU A 615 -22.01 3.17 -8.94
C LEU A 615 -21.52 2.03 -9.85
N ASP A 616 -22.08 1.86 -11.04
CA ASP A 616 -21.62 0.84 -11.99
C ASP A 616 -21.95 1.15 -13.47
N PHE A 617 -21.19 0.57 -14.40
CA PHE A 617 -21.35 0.69 -15.84
C PHE A 617 -22.36 -0.32 -16.41
N ASP A 618 -23.27 0.16 -17.27
CA ASP A 618 -23.87 -0.72 -18.27
C ASP A 618 -22.83 -1.06 -19.33
N ASP A 619 -22.14 -2.19 -19.13
CA ASP A 619 -21.16 -2.79 -20.02
C ASP A 619 -21.67 -2.98 -21.47
N TYR A 620 -23.00 -2.98 -21.69
CA TYR A 620 -23.59 -2.98 -23.03
C TYR A 620 -23.49 -1.63 -23.75
N THR A 621 -23.61 -0.51 -23.04
CA THR A 621 -23.61 0.84 -23.62
C THR A 621 -22.38 1.68 -23.28
N GLY A 622 -21.58 1.26 -22.29
CA GLY A 622 -20.56 2.12 -21.66
C GLY A 622 -21.17 3.23 -20.79
N GLN A 623 -22.47 3.17 -20.50
CA GLN A 623 -23.15 4.20 -19.71
C GLN A 623 -22.96 3.93 -18.22
N LEU A 624 -22.26 4.84 -17.53
CA LEU A 624 -22.16 4.83 -16.07
C LEU A 624 -23.51 5.21 -15.44
N TYR A 625 -24.02 4.35 -14.56
CA TYR A 625 -25.21 4.56 -13.73
C TYR A 625 -24.81 4.79 -12.28
N TYR A 626 -25.54 5.67 -11.60
CA TYR A 626 -25.27 6.09 -10.23
C TYR A 626 -26.56 6.07 -9.41
N ALA A 627 -26.65 5.10 -8.50
CA ALA A 627 -27.71 4.95 -7.52
C ALA A 627 -27.45 5.90 -6.34
N ALA A 628 -27.77 7.18 -6.54
CA ALA A 628 -27.48 8.25 -5.60
C ALA A 628 -28.55 8.41 -4.51
N PHE A 629 -28.17 9.05 -3.39
CA PHE A 629 -29.10 9.58 -2.41
C PHE A 629 -28.81 11.08 -2.22
N ASN A 630 -29.75 11.89 -2.69
CA ASN A 630 -29.60 13.35 -2.76
C ASN A 630 -30.17 13.97 -1.47
N ASN A 631 -29.30 14.21 -0.48
CA ASN A 631 -29.69 14.65 0.86
C ASN A 631 -30.31 16.08 0.86
N SER A 632 -29.94 16.91 -0.12
CA SER A 632 -30.56 18.22 -0.41
C SER A 632 -32.05 18.16 -0.73
N VAL A 633 -32.56 17.05 -1.28
CA VAL A 633 -34.01 16.79 -1.41
C VAL A 633 -34.53 15.74 -0.43
N GLY A 634 -33.67 14.83 0.05
CA GLY A 634 -34.00 13.70 0.91
C GLY A 634 -34.65 12.53 0.16
N GLU A 635 -34.21 12.28 -1.08
CA GLU A 635 -34.76 11.26 -1.98
C GLU A 635 -33.61 10.48 -2.66
N ALA A 636 -33.76 9.16 -2.80
CA ALA A 636 -32.92 8.34 -3.67
C ALA A 636 -33.25 8.56 -5.14
N GLN A 637 -32.21 8.66 -5.98
CA GLN A 637 -32.31 9.09 -7.36
C GLN A 637 -31.30 8.34 -8.23
N MET A 638 -31.77 7.75 -9.33
CA MET A 638 -30.90 7.14 -10.32
C MET A 638 -30.45 8.18 -11.33
N TYR A 639 -29.14 8.29 -11.50
CA TYR A 639 -28.51 9.16 -12.48
C TYR A 639 -27.72 8.33 -13.51
N THR A 640 -27.50 8.96 -14.66
CA THR A 640 -26.45 8.58 -15.60
C THR A 640 -25.34 9.64 -15.56
N ILE A 641 -24.08 9.22 -15.66
CA ILE A 641 -22.90 10.10 -15.67
C ILE A 641 -22.20 9.97 -17.02
N GLU A 642 -21.79 11.09 -17.63
CA GLU A 642 -20.84 11.12 -18.75
C GLU A 642 -19.40 11.11 -18.18
N PRO A 643 -18.64 10.00 -18.23
CA PRO A 643 -17.39 9.86 -17.48
C PRO A 643 -16.31 10.88 -17.87
N SER A 644 -16.33 11.37 -19.12
CA SER A 644 -15.36 12.36 -19.60
C SER A 644 -15.61 13.80 -19.10
N THR A 645 -16.76 14.06 -18.48
CA THR A 645 -17.14 15.41 -17.99
C THR A 645 -17.78 15.43 -16.61
N GLY A 646 -18.14 14.27 -16.05
CA GLY A 646 -18.94 14.13 -14.83
C GLY A 646 -20.38 14.66 -14.94
N ALA A 647 -20.85 14.97 -16.16
CA ALA A 647 -22.17 15.55 -16.35
C ALA A 647 -23.27 14.54 -16.01
N LEU A 648 -24.06 14.87 -14.98
CA LEU A 648 -25.18 14.09 -14.47
C LEU A 648 -26.46 14.35 -15.28
N MET A 649 -27.13 13.26 -15.69
CA MET A 649 -28.49 13.27 -16.21
C MET A 649 -29.39 12.39 -15.31
N LEU A 650 -30.37 13.01 -14.65
CA LEU A 650 -31.35 12.33 -13.82
C LEU A 650 -32.22 11.40 -14.68
N VAL A 651 -32.24 10.11 -14.35
CA VAL A 651 -33.13 9.11 -14.95
C VAL A 651 -34.49 9.14 -14.25
N GLY A 652 -34.49 9.06 -12.92
CA GLY A 652 -35.71 9.03 -12.11
C GLY A 652 -35.42 8.97 -10.61
N ALA A 653 -36.49 8.95 -9.80
CA ALA A 653 -36.40 8.68 -8.37
C ALA A 653 -36.51 7.17 -8.12
N SER A 654 -35.74 6.64 -7.17
CA SER A 654 -35.58 5.20 -6.98
C SER A 654 -36.63 4.63 -6.02
N GLY A 655 -37.37 3.61 -6.49
CA GLY A 655 -38.38 2.91 -5.71
C GLY A 655 -39.71 3.65 -5.52
N ALA A 656 -40.65 2.97 -4.85
CA ALA A 656 -42.01 3.49 -4.63
C ALA A 656 -42.12 4.52 -3.48
N ASP A 657 -41.13 4.56 -2.58
CA ASP A 657 -40.92 5.64 -1.61
C ASP A 657 -39.44 6.03 -1.59
N PRO A 658 -39.02 6.95 -2.50
CA PRO A 658 -37.64 7.42 -2.58
C PRO A 658 -37.13 8.10 -1.30
N THR A 659 -38.01 8.45 -0.34
CA THR A 659 -37.59 9.01 0.96
C THR A 659 -37.12 7.96 1.96
N ARG A 660 -37.17 6.68 1.56
CA ARG A 660 -36.74 5.50 2.34
C ARG A 660 -35.71 4.64 1.61
N THR A 661 -36.00 4.27 0.36
CA THR A 661 -35.15 3.40 -0.48
C THR A 661 -33.70 3.90 -0.51
N GLN A 662 -32.75 3.00 -0.30
CA GLN A 662 -31.31 3.30 -0.34
C GLN A 662 -30.55 2.10 -0.90
N LEU A 663 -29.99 2.27 -2.09
CA LEU A 663 -29.36 1.20 -2.85
C LEU A 663 -27.84 1.29 -2.70
N ALA A 664 -27.30 0.36 -1.91
CA ALA A 664 -25.88 0.07 -1.84
C ALA A 664 -25.55 -1.19 -2.66
N ALA A 665 -24.27 -1.48 -2.91
CA ALA A 665 -23.84 -2.65 -3.69
C ALA A 665 -24.61 -2.79 -5.02
N PHE A 666 -24.74 -1.68 -5.75
CA PHE A 666 -25.48 -1.61 -7.00
C PHE A 666 -24.59 -2.09 -8.15
N ALA A 667 -25.02 -3.14 -8.85
CA ALA A 667 -24.29 -3.71 -9.98
C ALA A 667 -25.24 -4.03 -11.15
N VAL A 668 -24.82 -3.72 -12.36
CA VAL A 668 -25.57 -3.89 -13.60
C VAL A 668 -25.41 -5.32 -14.11
N ALA A 669 -26.53 -5.99 -14.37
CA ALA A 669 -26.60 -7.35 -14.85
C ALA A 669 -26.86 -7.41 -16.36
N ARG A 670 -25.96 -6.82 -17.16
CA ARG A 670 -26.10 -6.73 -18.63
C ARG A 670 -24.77 -6.93 -19.36
N LEU A 671 -24.72 -7.98 -20.19
CA LEU A 671 -23.52 -8.44 -20.93
C LEU A 671 -22.88 -7.38 -21.83
N ALA A 672 -21.54 -7.43 -21.95
CA ALA A 672 -20.70 -6.45 -22.65
C ALA A 672 -20.91 -6.38 -24.18
N GLY A 673 -21.86 -5.53 -24.58
CA GLY A 673 -22.35 -5.25 -25.94
C GLY A 673 -21.35 -4.71 -26.98
N VAL A 674 -20.04 -4.77 -26.74
CA VAL A 674 -19.01 -4.35 -27.71
C VAL A 674 -18.26 -5.53 -28.34
N CYS A 675 -18.25 -6.75 -27.77
CA CYS A 675 -17.67 -7.92 -28.44
C CYS A 675 -18.35 -9.23 -28.06
N ALA A 676 -18.77 -9.98 -29.08
CA ALA A 676 -19.32 -11.32 -28.94
C ALA A 676 -18.24 -12.35 -29.29
N TYR A 677 -18.04 -13.36 -28.45
CA TYR A 677 -16.97 -14.34 -28.66
C TYR A 677 -17.31 -15.27 -29.84
N PRO A 678 -16.35 -16.05 -30.36
CA PRO A 678 -16.59 -17.00 -31.45
C PRO A 678 -17.68 -18.06 -31.19
N ASN A 679 -18.12 -18.21 -29.93
CA ASN A 679 -19.21 -19.09 -29.53
C ASN A 679 -20.59 -18.38 -29.58
N ASP A 680 -20.62 -17.06 -29.41
CA ASP A 680 -21.84 -16.24 -29.26
C ASP A 680 -22.27 -15.61 -30.59
N VAL A 681 -21.42 -15.70 -31.61
CA VAL A 681 -21.73 -15.41 -33.00
C VAL A 681 -21.71 -16.71 -33.81
N PRO A 682 -22.78 -17.52 -33.83
CA PRO A 682 -22.77 -18.85 -34.46
C PRO A 682 -22.51 -18.87 -35.97
N TRP A 683 -22.50 -17.70 -36.60
CA TRP A 683 -22.19 -17.48 -38.01
C TRP A 683 -20.75 -17.00 -38.26
N LEU A 684 -19.90 -16.87 -37.23
CA LEU A 684 -18.46 -16.59 -37.37
C LEU A 684 -17.61 -17.79 -36.95
N ALA A 685 -16.49 -17.99 -37.65
CA ALA A 685 -15.48 -19.00 -37.33
C ALA A 685 -14.07 -18.47 -37.61
N TYR A 686 -13.06 -18.99 -36.92
CA TYR A 686 -11.67 -18.53 -37.04
C TYR A 686 -10.71 -19.71 -37.20
N SER A 687 -9.70 -19.57 -38.07
CA SER A 687 -8.66 -20.61 -38.24
C SER A 687 -7.78 -20.79 -37.00
N THR A 688 -7.66 -19.75 -36.19
CA THR A 688 -7.17 -19.80 -34.80
C THR A 688 -7.80 -18.66 -34.02
N THR A 689 -8.07 -18.88 -32.74
CA THR A 689 -8.54 -17.84 -31.82
C THR A 689 -7.43 -17.22 -30.98
N ARG A 690 -6.18 -17.68 -31.10
CA ARG A 690 -5.04 -17.13 -30.33
C ARG A 690 -3.71 -17.33 -31.04
N GLY A 691 -2.71 -16.52 -30.72
CA GLY A 691 -1.39 -16.61 -31.33
C GLY A 691 -0.35 -15.69 -30.69
N SER A 692 0.83 -15.65 -31.33
CA SER A 692 1.89 -14.69 -31.04
C SER A 692 2.54 -14.23 -32.33
N THR A 693 2.73 -12.93 -32.48
CA THR A 693 3.36 -12.29 -33.63
C THR A 693 4.68 -11.65 -33.19
N ALA A 694 5.79 -12.12 -33.75
CA ALA A 694 7.13 -11.59 -33.44
C ALA A 694 7.29 -10.11 -33.86
N ALA A 695 8.26 -9.42 -33.26
CA ALA A 695 8.58 -8.03 -33.58
C ALA A 695 8.86 -7.86 -35.09
N GLY A 696 8.17 -6.93 -35.75
CA GLY A 696 8.27 -6.67 -37.19
C GLY A 696 7.58 -7.70 -38.10
N ALA A 697 6.78 -8.62 -37.56
CA ALA A 697 6.08 -9.66 -38.33
C ALA A 697 4.56 -9.44 -38.40
N THR A 698 3.89 -10.29 -39.20
CA THR A 698 2.43 -10.33 -39.35
C THR A 698 1.96 -11.78 -39.35
N THR A 699 0.83 -12.06 -38.69
CA THR A 699 0.20 -13.38 -38.65
C THR A 699 -1.22 -13.31 -39.26
N PRO A 700 -1.51 -14.07 -40.34
CA PRO A 700 -2.83 -14.10 -40.95
C PRO A 700 -3.78 -15.06 -40.20
N VAL A 701 -5.03 -14.61 -39.99
CA VAL A 701 -6.13 -15.42 -39.46
C VAL A 701 -7.25 -15.46 -40.51
N THR A 702 -7.74 -16.65 -40.86
CA THR A 702 -8.91 -16.78 -41.73
C THR A 702 -10.18 -16.64 -40.90
N VAL A 703 -11.03 -15.68 -41.24
CA VAL A 703 -12.37 -15.48 -40.70
C VAL A 703 -13.38 -16.11 -41.67
N GLY A 704 -14.20 -17.04 -41.18
CA GLY A 704 -15.30 -17.65 -41.91
C GLY A 704 -16.64 -17.04 -41.52
N PHE A 705 -17.56 -16.93 -42.48
CA PHE A 705 -18.90 -16.38 -42.33
C PHE A 705 -19.91 -17.42 -42.84
N ASP A 706 -20.76 -17.96 -41.98
CA ASP A 706 -21.73 -19.00 -42.31
C ASP A 706 -23.18 -18.51 -42.25
N ALA A 707 -23.83 -18.40 -43.41
CA ALA A 707 -25.25 -18.07 -43.55
C ALA A 707 -26.13 -19.32 -43.79
N SER A 708 -25.65 -20.53 -43.46
CA SER A 708 -26.39 -21.79 -43.61
C SER A 708 -27.67 -21.85 -42.77
N THR A 709 -27.69 -21.19 -41.61
CA THR A 709 -28.81 -21.12 -40.65
C THR A 709 -29.51 -19.76 -40.62
N LEU A 710 -28.98 -18.77 -41.34
CA LEU A 710 -29.48 -17.38 -41.32
C LEU A 710 -30.58 -17.14 -42.37
N ALA A 711 -31.47 -16.19 -42.06
CA ALA A 711 -32.47 -15.71 -43.00
C ALA A 711 -31.90 -14.55 -43.85
N PRO A 712 -32.49 -14.21 -45.01
CA PRO A 712 -32.11 -13.00 -45.75
C PRO A 712 -32.29 -11.74 -44.89
N GLY A 713 -31.25 -10.92 -44.82
CA GLY A 713 -31.16 -9.79 -43.89
C GLY A 713 -29.72 -9.32 -43.67
N THR A 714 -29.53 -8.33 -42.79
CA THR A 714 -28.20 -7.85 -42.39
C THR A 714 -27.94 -8.22 -40.94
N TYR A 715 -26.75 -8.78 -40.69
CA TYR A 715 -26.27 -9.19 -39.38
C TYR A 715 -25.00 -8.40 -39.05
N HIS A 716 -24.86 -8.02 -37.78
CA HIS A 716 -23.71 -7.29 -37.28
C HIS A 716 -23.06 -8.03 -36.12
N ALA A 717 -21.73 -7.95 -36.03
CA ALA A 717 -20.94 -8.41 -34.90
C ALA A 717 -19.69 -7.55 -34.78
N ASN A 718 -19.11 -7.49 -33.58
CA ASN A 718 -17.81 -6.86 -33.34
C ASN A 718 -16.87 -7.92 -32.79
N VAL A 719 -15.67 -7.98 -33.35
CA VAL A 719 -14.66 -9.02 -33.06
C VAL A 719 -13.46 -8.38 -32.39
N CYS A 720 -13.18 -8.74 -31.15
CA CYS A 720 -12.06 -8.18 -30.39
C CYS A 720 -10.79 -8.99 -30.59
N ILE A 721 -9.67 -8.30 -30.81
CA ILE A 721 -8.32 -8.85 -30.62
C ILE A 721 -7.77 -8.30 -29.30
N ALA A 722 -7.97 -9.04 -28.21
CA ALA A 722 -7.28 -8.81 -26.95
C ALA A 722 -5.78 -9.14 -27.13
N ASN A 723 -4.87 -8.32 -26.62
CA ASN A 723 -3.44 -8.43 -26.88
C ASN A 723 -2.59 -7.64 -25.85
N ASN A 724 -1.27 -7.88 -25.84
CA ASN A 724 -0.35 -7.27 -24.87
C ASN A 724 0.31 -5.94 -25.30
N ASP A 725 -0.14 -5.26 -26.37
CA ASP A 725 0.24 -3.85 -26.63
C ASP A 725 -0.39 -2.97 -25.55
N LEU A 726 0.42 -2.49 -24.60
CA LEU A 726 -0.01 -1.66 -23.48
C LEU A 726 -0.78 -0.38 -23.85
N THR A 727 -0.74 0.03 -25.13
CA THR A 727 -1.44 1.21 -25.66
C THR A 727 -2.69 0.89 -26.50
N ASN A 728 -2.91 -0.37 -26.89
CA ASN A 728 -4.05 -0.80 -27.72
C ASN A 728 -4.46 -2.25 -27.36
N ARG A 729 -4.61 -2.54 -26.06
CA ARG A 729 -4.75 -3.90 -25.51
C ARG A 729 -6.00 -4.66 -25.99
N ARG A 730 -6.99 -3.97 -26.55
CA ARG A 730 -8.19 -4.53 -27.19
C ARG A 730 -8.42 -3.78 -28.50
N VAL A 731 -8.40 -4.49 -29.64
CA VAL A 731 -8.68 -3.89 -30.96
C VAL A 731 -9.99 -4.47 -31.51
N PRO A 732 -11.08 -3.68 -31.64
CA PRO A 732 -12.31 -4.14 -32.25
C PRO A 732 -12.23 -4.11 -33.78
N VAL A 733 -12.79 -5.14 -34.40
CA VAL A 733 -12.95 -5.28 -35.85
C VAL A 733 -14.45 -5.46 -36.14
N PRO A 734 -15.16 -4.42 -36.61
CA PRO A 734 -16.57 -4.52 -36.93
C PRO A 734 -16.83 -5.44 -38.13
N VAL A 735 -17.94 -6.18 -38.09
CA VAL A 735 -18.39 -7.11 -39.13
C VAL A 735 -19.84 -6.79 -39.51
N THR A 736 -20.07 -6.58 -40.80
CA THR A 736 -21.40 -6.53 -41.42
C THR A 736 -21.54 -7.68 -42.41
N LEU A 737 -22.47 -8.60 -42.16
CA LEU A 737 -22.81 -9.71 -43.04
C LEU A 737 -24.20 -9.49 -43.66
N THR A 738 -24.25 -9.32 -44.98
CA THR A 738 -25.50 -9.28 -45.75
C THR A 738 -25.83 -10.66 -46.30
N VAL A 739 -26.96 -11.24 -45.90
CA VAL A 739 -27.50 -12.51 -46.41
C VAL A 739 -28.56 -12.22 -47.46
N ASN A 740 -28.37 -12.77 -48.67
CA ASN A 740 -29.19 -12.53 -49.87
C ASN A 740 -30.06 -13.74 -50.24
#